data_AF-A0A4R0RXZ7-F1
#
_entry.id   AF-A0A4R0RXZ7-F1
#
_cell.length_a   1.000
_cell.length_b   1.000
_cell.length_c   1.000
_cell.angle_alpha   90.00
_cell.angle_beta   90.00
_cell.angle_gamma   90.00
#
_symmetry.space_group_name_H-M   'P 1'
#
loop_
_entity.id
_entity.type
_entity.pdbx_description
1 polymer ?
#
loop_
_entity_poly.entity_id
_entity_poly.type
_entity_poly.pdbx_seq_one_letter_code
_entity_poly.pdbx_strand_id
1 'polypeptide(L)'
;MEAYLVVGSAENMALEKEMMPGSVTSRSGDLAETRSFEDERSNCEETSTVSPEAGGSPGALGPDADAMLASGQRYGWRWPTGPSSEPSSPLRPEGHHTVRLTSAITVSTVMNTSQRHPDTTTVEERVQACHTHAKALLAGMMELDFTGYGMNRSIYLLSRVRYTDLPALSQISDTLYHVLALVRTIQNSERAINRLPVELLGSVFTFVPASYDPGNAFFGRTQPEKHRSNLHDYIRLQHVCRHWRRVLVVHPPVMTTLILQKNLSARPPTDLLVDHCLSVSRSLPIVVYASALHGFGSIAKHSHRLKGLHLNIPANLLSSGNIEELRKLDVAAPKLEWLDFEAVDAFDVDGPLELPLLFGGETPRLRQLRLSGLSSWHASQFRGLTHLCLAGFVKPTNQPLSTLQLVVDALRQCRDLEELYFSLPDPWVAAWEEPAEGPIVTGDVLRLSKLRLVKLVDWHISQVISLLGCIRFPASASIIVAGLQLSQQVGVYHIFAENPHHFENLDGPLELTFDFNTAGMSFKSPSGSVTITTDVDSRPRAIETYEHISIFPFCASIQELVLFDCPAEDLDISWWPIFTALPSLQALRVLDPHGSFEAWILHALMYSPPTTARDAGPPVCPALREFCVSRDTELLYDNPESFLFELMLCAEYRYKHGCPFHVVRVMPNAEDALATAAEDLPAREATLQTLRAYIETVELLQG
;
A
#
# COMPACT_ATOMS: atom_id res chain seq x y z
N MET A 1 27.96 10.50 -5.38
CA MET A 1 26.70 10.39 -4.61
C MET A 1 25.80 9.30 -5.23
N GLU A 2 26.41 8.21 -5.72
CA GLU A 2 25.74 7.09 -6.44
C GLU A 2 26.13 5.71 -5.87
N ALA A 3 26.78 5.65 -4.70
CA ALA A 3 27.28 4.40 -4.11
C ALA A 3 26.57 3.99 -2.80
N TYR A 4 25.39 4.53 -2.50
CA TYR A 4 24.69 4.31 -1.22
C TYR A 4 23.34 3.58 -1.33
N LEU A 5 22.97 3.07 -2.51
CA LEU A 5 21.64 2.48 -2.76
C LEU A 5 21.58 0.94 -2.81
N VAL A 6 22.67 0.21 -2.54
CA VAL A 6 22.71 -1.26 -2.71
C VAL A 6 22.79 -2.04 -1.38
N VAL A 7 22.88 -1.40 -0.22
CA VAL A 7 23.06 -2.10 1.08
C VAL A 7 21.76 -2.22 1.91
N GLY A 8 20.65 -1.62 1.48
CA GLY A 8 19.43 -1.49 2.29
C GLY A 8 18.49 -2.71 2.37
N SER A 9 18.78 -3.85 1.72
CA SER A 9 17.83 -4.98 1.63
C SER A 9 18.19 -6.20 2.48
N ALA A 10 19.34 -6.22 3.16
CA ALA A 10 19.81 -7.40 3.91
C ALA A 10 19.67 -7.30 5.44
N GLU A 11 19.32 -6.13 6.00
CA GLU A 11 19.34 -5.92 7.46
C GLU A 11 18.01 -6.15 8.19
N ASN A 12 16.91 -6.47 7.51
CA ASN A 12 15.59 -6.66 8.14
C ASN A 12 15.23 -8.11 8.51
N MET A 13 16.12 -9.09 8.35
CA MET A 13 15.88 -10.49 8.74
C MET A 13 16.69 -10.97 9.97
N ALA A 14 17.53 -10.12 10.57
CA ALA A 14 18.44 -10.53 11.65
C ALA A 14 18.14 -9.93 13.04
N LEU A 15 16.99 -9.28 13.25
CA LEU A 15 16.67 -8.55 14.47
C LEU A 15 15.40 -9.08 15.17
N GLU A 16 15.34 -10.40 15.40
CA GLU A 16 14.37 -11.00 16.35
C GLU A 16 14.94 -12.11 17.24
N LYS A 17 16.27 -12.24 17.32
CA LYS A 17 16.94 -13.11 18.30
C LYS A 17 18.09 -12.35 18.93
N GLU A 18 17.90 -11.98 20.20
CA GLU A 18 18.90 -11.76 21.26
C GLU A 18 18.58 -10.52 22.10
N MET A 19 17.93 -10.75 23.25
CA MET A 19 18.12 -9.87 24.40
C MET A 19 17.85 -10.64 25.71
N MET A 20 18.96 -11.03 26.37
CA MET A 20 19.26 -10.98 27.82
C MET A 20 19.97 -12.26 28.33
N PRO A 21 21.20 -12.14 28.85
CA PRO A 21 21.82 -13.17 29.67
C PRO A 21 21.57 -12.88 31.16
N GLY A 22 21.07 -13.89 31.88
CA GLY A 22 21.00 -13.92 33.34
C GLY A 22 21.61 -15.22 33.84
N SER A 23 22.83 -15.12 34.37
CA SER A 23 23.56 -16.17 35.07
C SER A 23 22.78 -16.71 36.28
N VAL A 24 22.90 -18.01 36.59
CA VAL A 24 23.23 -18.55 37.94
C VAL A 24 23.28 -20.09 37.95
N THR A 25 24.47 -20.58 38.36
CA THR A 25 24.85 -21.83 39.03
C THR A 25 24.66 -23.22 38.41
N SER A 26 25.84 -23.79 38.16
CA SER A 26 26.26 -25.20 38.16
C SER A 26 25.58 -26.13 39.18
N ARG A 27 25.23 -27.35 38.75
CA ARG A 27 25.53 -28.59 39.48
C ARG A 27 25.49 -29.84 38.60
N SER A 28 26.64 -30.51 38.60
CA SER A 28 26.97 -31.91 38.31
C SER A 28 25.85 -32.96 38.22
N GLY A 29 26.00 -33.92 37.33
CA GLY A 29 25.40 -35.26 37.45
C GLY A 29 25.54 -36.09 36.18
N ASP A 30 26.42 -37.10 36.22
CA ASP A 30 26.67 -38.10 35.19
C ASP A 30 25.48 -39.04 34.89
N LEU A 31 25.67 -39.80 33.80
CA LEU A 31 25.25 -41.20 33.52
C LEU A 31 24.13 -41.47 32.50
N ALA A 32 24.57 -42.25 31.50
CA ALA A 32 23.97 -43.48 30.97
C ALA A 32 22.84 -43.41 29.92
N GLU A 33 23.24 -43.83 28.71
CA GLU A 33 22.74 -44.99 27.96
C GLU A 33 21.23 -45.25 27.74
N THR A 34 20.97 -45.55 26.46
CA THR A 34 20.07 -46.58 25.89
C THR A 34 18.61 -46.26 25.50
N ARG A 35 18.41 -46.32 24.17
CA ARG A 35 17.46 -47.17 23.39
C ARG A 35 15.95 -46.92 23.46
N SER A 36 15.41 -46.69 22.24
CA SER A 36 14.21 -47.28 21.61
C SER A 36 12.97 -47.57 22.45
N PHE A 37 11.81 -47.09 22.01
CA PHE A 37 10.76 -47.95 21.45
C PHE A 37 9.63 -47.11 20.87
N GLU A 38 9.10 -47.58 19.75
CA GLU A 38 7.81 -47.24 19.16
C GLU A 38 6.66 -47.60 20.12
N ASP A 39 5.52 -46.95 19.92
CA ASP A 39 4.26 -47.58 19.49
C ASP A 39 3.00 -47.08 20.25
N GLU A 40 1.87 -47.24 19.55
CA GLU A 40 0.49 -47.40 20.07
C GLU A 40 -0.44 -46.18 20.26
N ARG A 41 -1.30 -45.94 19.25
CA ARG A 41 -2.73 -46.37 19.15
C ARG A 41 -3.53 -45.40 18.25
N SER A 42 -3.98 -45.81 17.06
CA SER A 42 -5.08 -46.74 16.71
C SER A 42 -6.47 -46.17 17.01
N ASN A 43 -7.37 -45.85 16.07
CA ASN A 43 -8.01 -46.55 14.93
C ASN A 43 -9.44 -47.06 15.23
N CYS A 44 -10.22 -47.11 14.14
CA CYS A 44 -11.45 -47.87 13.83
C CYS A 44 -12.80 -47.15 14.13
N GLU A 45 -13.56 -46.77 13.10
CA GLU A 45 -14.45 -47.59 12.21
C GLU A 45 -15.70 -48.06 12.98
N GLU A 46 -16.94 -48.06 12.45
CA GLU A 46 -17.40 -48.70 11.22
C GLU A 46 -18.91 -48.40 11.00
N THR A 47 -19.36 -48.30 9.73
CA THR A 47 -20.65 -48.75 9.09
C THR A 47 -22.03 -48.40 9.74
N SER A 48 -23.19 -48.27 9.07
CA SER A 48 -23.75 -48.75 7.80
C SER A 48 -25.05 -47.97 7.41
N THR A 49 -25.34 -47.96 6.10
CA THR A 49 -26.63 -47.91 5.36
C THR A 49 -28.01 -47.73 6.05
N VAL A 50 -28.89 -46.89 5.46
CA VAL A 50 -30.19 -47.25 4.81
C VAL A 50 -30.94 -45.96 4.33
N SER A 51 -31.48 -46.01 3.11
CA SER A 51 -32.28 -44.96 2.44
C SER A 51 -33.79 -45.05 2.75
N PRO A 52 -34.72 -44.42 1.99
CA PRO A 52 -35.44 -43.19 2.38
C PRO A 52 -36.97 -43.39 2.48
N GLU A 53 -37.74 -42.40 2.97
CA GLU A 53 -39.06 -42.03 2.40
C GLU A 53 -39.75 -40.85 3.10
N ALA A 54 -40.33 -40.00 2.25
CA ALA A 54 -41.63 -39.32 2.34
C ALA A 54 -41.98 -38.34 3.49
N GLY A 55 -42.18 -37.08 3.10
CA GLY A 55 -43.51 -36.45 3.19
C GLY A 55 -43.77 -35.49 4.37
N GLY A 56 -44.09 -34.23 4.05
CA GLY A 56 -44.88 -33.37 4.95
C GLY A 56 -44.52 -31.88 4.95
N SER A 57 -45.18 -31.09 4.09
CA SER A 57 -45.69 -29.76 4.49
C SER A 57 -47.04 -29.97 5.22
N PRO A 58 -47.70 -28.98 5.88
CA PRO A 58 -47.42 -27.54 6.01
C PRO A 58 -47.61 -26.99 7.45
N GLY A 59 -47.44 -25.69 7.68
CA GLY A 59 -47.93 -25.08 8.94
C GLY A 59 -47.57 -23.61 9.14
N ALA A 60 -48.41 -22.72 8.60
CA ALA A 60 -48.47 -21.33 9.02
C ALA A 60 -48.94 -21.20 10.48
N LEU A 61 -48.43 -20.21 11.22
CA LEU A 61 -49.11 -19.45 12.30
C LEU A 61 -48.13 -18.37 12.84
N GLY A 62 -48.48 -17.09 12.67
CA GLY A 62 -48.14 -16.07 13.67
C GLY A 62 -49.19 -16.09 14.80
N PRO A 63 -49.31 -15.08 15.69
CA PRO A 63 -48.49 -13.87 15.91
C PRO A 63 -48.13 -13.65 17.41
N ASP A 64 -47.48 -12.51 17.70
CA ASP A 64 -47.50 -11.70 18.93
C ASP A 64 -47.34 -12.34 20.31
N ALA A 65 -46.28 -11.93 21.02
CA ALA A 65 -46.38 -11.65 22.46
C ALA A 65 -45.29 -10.67 22.93
N ASP A 66 -45.77 -9.64 23.62
CA ASP A 66 -45.10 -8.54 24.27
C ASP A 66 -44.07 -8.92 25.36
N ALA A 67 -43.14 -7.97 25.54
CA ALA A 67 -42.60 -7.46 26.80
C ALA A 67 -41.93 -8.43 27.80
N MET A 68 -40.63 -8.20 28.07
CA MET A 68 -40.18 -7.72 29.39
C MET A 68 -38.67 -7.43 29.48
N LEU A 69 -38.38 -6.37 30.27
CA LEU A 69 -37.14 -6.09 31.02
C LEU A 69 -35.95 -5.47 30.27
N ALA A 70 -35.71 -4.17 30.51
CA ALA A 70 -34.65 -3.75 31.43
C ALA A 70 -34.60 -2.21 31.55
N SER A 71 -35.03 -1.73 32.71
CA SER A 71 -34.84 -0.37 33.19
C SER A 71 -33.38 -0.14 33.59
N GLY A 72 -32.70 0.80 32.93
CA GLY A 72 -31.39 1.30 33.32
C GLY A 72 -31.41 2.80 33.50
N GLN A 73 -31.61 3.28 34.74
CA GLN A 73 -31.48 4.67 35.13
C GLN A 73 -30.06 5.18 34.86
N ARG A 74 -29.91 6.29 34.11
CA ARG A 74 -28.69 7.11 34.10
C ARG A 74 -29.03 8.57 34.35
N TYR A 75 -28.25 9.13 35.27
CA TYR A 75 -28.30 10.50 35.77
C TYR A 75 -28.16 11.52 34.64
N GLY A 76 -29.17 12.39 34.50
CA GLY A 76 -29.17 13.52 33.57
C GLY A 76 -28.59 14.78 34.21
N TRP A 77 -27.61 15.39 33.55
CA TRP A 77 -27.24 16.78 33.76
C TRP A 77 -27.97 17.63 32.71
N ARG A 78 -28.94 18.45 33.15
CA ARG A 78 -29.67 19.42 32.31
C ARG A 78 -28.90 20.75 32.25
N TRP A 79 -28.71 21.28 31.05
CA TRP A 79 -28.51 22.70 30.79
C TRP A 79 -29.77 23.28 30.13
N PRO A 80 -30.11 24.56 30.35
CA PRO A 80 -31.45 25.09 30.09
C PRO A 80 -31.69 25.40 28.60
N THR A 81 -32.84 24.95 28.10
CA THR A 81 -33.41 25.29 26.80
C THR A 81 -34.14 26.64 26.89
N GLY A 82 -33.79 27.59 26.00
CA GLY A 82 -34.59 28.78 25.73
C GLY A 82 -35.75 28.47 24.75
N PRO A 83 -36.84 29.25 24.76
CA PRO A 83 -38.09 28.87 24.13
C PRO A 83 -38.11 29.11 22.61
N SER A 84 -38.73 28.16 21.92
CA SER A 84 -39.17 28.22 20.53
C SER A 84 -40.47 29.00 20.40
N SER A 85 -40.60 29.75 19.30
CA SER A 85 -41.89 30.10 18.70
C SER A 85 -41.71 30.45 17.22
N GLU A 86 -42.42 29.73 16.38
CA GLU A 86 -42.77 30.00 14.97
C GLU A 86 -44.29 30.28 14.91
N PRO A 87 -44.95 30.61 13.75
CA PRO A 87 -44.48 31.01 12.41
C PRO A 87 -45.21 32.25 11.83
N SER A 88 -44.77 32.78 10.68
CA SER A 88 -45.59 33.17 9.48
C SER A 88 -44.88 34.17 8.53
N SER A 89 -45.00 33.92 7.23
CA SER A 89 -44.53 34.74 6.08
C SER A 89 -45.64 35.71 5.60
N PRO A 90 -45.55 36.42 4.44
CA PRO A 90 -44.44 37.13 3.76
C PRO A 90 -44.81 38.62 3.45
N LEU A 91 -43.84 39.47 3.07
CA LEU A 91 -43.91 40.54 2.03
C LEU A 91 -42.78 41.59 2.21
N ARG A 92 -42.16 41.97 1.07
CA ARG A 92 -41.20 43.08 0.82
C ARG A 92 -41.96 44.41 0.59
N PRO A 93 -41.34 45.60 0.39
CA PRO A 93 -39.97 46.07 0.69
C PRO A 93 -39.93 47.49 1.35
N GLU A 94 -38.70 48.00 1.55
CA GLU A 94 -38.31 49.40 1.80
C GLU A 94 -38.50 50.00 3.21
N GLY A 95 -37.41 50.51 3.77
CA GLY A 95 -37.42 51.26 5.03
C GLY A 95 -36.06 51.33 5.71
N HIS A 96 -35.25 52.30 5.30
CA HIS A 96 -34.00 52.69 5.95
C HIS A 96 -34.19 52.97 7.44
N HIS A 97 -33.64 52.13 8.33
CA HIS A 97 -33.28 52.51 9.70
C HIS A 97 -32.11 51.67 10.22
N THR A 98 -30.90 52.20 10.04
CA THR A 98 -29.69 51.78 10.77
C THR A 98 -29.79 52.21 12.22
N VAL A 99 -30.07 51.28 13.13
CA VAL A 99 -29.82 51.44 14.57
C VAL A 99 -28.40 50.94 14.85
N ARG A 100 -27.49 51.89 15.09
CA ARG A 100 -26.13 51.65 15.58
C ARG A 100 -26.18 51.26 17.06
N LEU A 101 -25.85 50.02 17.38
CA LEU A 101 -25.35 49.65 18.71
C LEU A 101 -23.82 49.71 18.66
N THR A 102 -23.26 50.77 19.22
CA THR A 102 -21.84 50.97 19.44
C THR A 102 -21.36 50.14 20.62
N SER A 103 -20.72 49.01 20.36
CA SER A 103 -19.68 48.44 21.25
C SER A 103 -18.35 48.53 20.51
N ALA A 104 -17.63 49.61 20.76
CA ALA A 104 -16.28 49.82 20.24
C ALA A 104 -15.28 49.00 21.09
N ILE A 105 -14.79 47.89 20.54
CA ILE A 105 -13.44 47.42 20.84
C ILE A 105 -12.59 47.80 19.63
N THR A 106 -11.99 48.99 19.73
CA THR A 106 -11.06 49.51 18.74
C THR A 106 -9.72 48.80 18.93
N VAL A 107 -9.44 47.76 18.13
CA VAL A 107 -8.06 47.32 17.89
C VAL A 107 -7.43 48.37 16.98
N SER A 108 -6.83 49.38 17.60
CA SER A 108 -6.05 50.41 16.90
C SER A 108 -4.82 49.76 16.28
N THR A 109 -4.83 49.68 14.95
CA THR A 109 -3.66 49.54 14.10
C THR A 109 -2.75 50.75 14.34
N VAL A 110 -1.73 50.60 15.19
CA VAL A 110 -0.65 51.58 15.33
C VAL A 110 0.30 51.41 14.14
N MET A 111 -0.02 52.08 13.04
CA MET A 111 0.93 52.41 11.97
C MET A 111 1.09 53.94 11.98
N ASN A 112 2.30 54.38 12.34
CA ASN A 112 2.93 55.66 12.04
C ASN A 112 2.14 56.96 12.29
N THR A 113 2.45 57.59 13.43
CA THR A 113 3.13 58.91 13.49
C THR A 113 3.44 59.20 14.96
N SER A 114 4.50 58.57 15.47
CA SER A 114 5.04 58.87 16.79
C SER A 114 6.36 59.63 16.58
N GLN A 115 6.39 60.89 17.00
CA GLN A 115 7.63 61.57 17.37
C GLN A 115 8.31 60.72 18.45
N ARG A 116 9.21 59.83 18.00
CA ARG A 116 10.13 59.13 18.89
C ARG A 116 11.16 60.14 19.36
N HIS A 117 11.10 60.54 20.62
CA HIS A 117 12.36 60.81 21.32
C HIS A 117 13.20 59.55 21.20
N PRO A 118 14.44 59.61 20.68
CA PRO A 118 15.32 58.47 20.69
C PRO A 118 15.69 58.28 22.15
N ASP A 119 15.01 57.35 22.81
CA ASP A 119 15.42 56.83 24.10
C ASP A 119 16.70 56.04 23.82
N THR A 120 17.83 56.73 23.70
CA THR A 120 19.17 56.20 23.42
C THR A 120 19.74 55.49 24.64
N THR A 121 18.89 54.90 25.47
CA THR A 121 19.38 53.99 26.50
C THR A 121 20.07 52.84 25.79
N THR A 122 21.37 52.72 25.96
CA THR A 122 22.14 51.65 25.33
C THR A 122 21.63 50.31 25.86
N VAL A 123 21.80 49.23 25.09
CA VAL A 123 21.46 47.88 25.57
C VAL A 123 22.17 47.60 26.91
N GLU A 124 23.38 48.12 27.08
CA GLU A 124 24.17 48.05 28.32
C GLU A 124 23.49 48.75 29.49
N GLU A 125 22.94 49.95 29.32
CA GLU A 125 22.20 50.65 30.37
C GLU A 125 20.95 49.89 30.80
N ARG A 126 20.23 49.27 29.84
CA ARG A 126 19.06 48.43 30.14
C ARG A 126 19.43 47.14 30.86
N VAL A 127 20.52 46.49 30.45
CA VAL A 127 21.05 45.31 31.14
C VAL A 127 21.51 45.67 32.56
N GLN A 128 22.16 46.83 32.74
CA GLN A 128 22.61 47.31 34.04
C GLN A 128 21.44 47.69 34.95
N ALA A 129 20.36 48.27 34.41
CA ALA A 129 19.14 48.53 35.15
C ALA A 129 18.47 47.23 35.61
N CYS A 130 18.36 46.22 34.73
CA CYS A 130 17.87 44.88 35.08
C CYS A 130 18.74 44.22 36.16
N HIS A 131 20.06 44.33 36.05
CA HIS A 131 21.00 43.78 37.03
C HIS A 131 20.88 44.48 38.40
N THR A 132 20.75 45.81 38.43
CA THR A 132 20.51 46.58 39.66
C THR A 132 19.17 46.21 40.29
N HIS A 133 18.12 46.06 39.48
CA HIS A 133 16.80 45.65 39.95
C HIS A 133 16.81 44.21 40.49
N ALA A 134 17.49 43.28 39.81
CA ALA A 134 17.65 41.91 40.27
C ALA A 134 18.44 41.84 41.59
N LYS A 135 19.48 42.67 41.76
CA LYS A 135 20.21 42.80 43.03
C LYS A 135 19.33 43.34 44.16
N ALA A 136 18.51 44.36 43.88
CA ALA A 136 17.57 44.90 44.87
C ALA A 136 16.51 43.86 45.27
N LEU A 137 15.99 43.09 44.31
CA LEU A 137 15.08 41.98 44.59
C LEU A 137 15.75 40.87 45.39
N LEU A 138 16.99 40.49 45.06
CA LEU A 138 17.75 39.49 45.80
C LEU A 138 18.01 39.95 47.24
N ALA A 139 18.38 41.22 47.44
CA ALA A 139 18.55 41.81 48.76
C ALA A 139 17.24 41.77 49.56
N GLY A 140 16.12 42.17 48.95
CA GLY A 140 14.79 42.08 49.57
C GLY A 140 14.37 40.64 49.88
N MET A 141 14.74 39.67 49.03
CA MET A 141 14.52 38.24 49.31
C MET A 141 15.42 37.73 50.43
N MET A 142 16.66 38.22 50.57
CA MET A 142 17.56 37.84 51.66
C MET A 142 17.14 38.42 53.01
N GLU A 143 16.38 39.52 53.01
CA GLU A 143 15.74 40.08 54.21
C GLU A 143 14.49 39.32 54.63
N LEU A 144 13.90 38.50 53.76
CA LEU A 144 12.84 37.56 54.14
C LEU A 144 13.49 36.43 54.98
N ASP A 145 13.19 36.40 56.27
CA ASP A 145 13.65 35.35 57.18
C ASP A 145 12.97 34.00 56.86
N PHE A 146 13.52 33.28 55.89
CA PHE A 146 13.12 31.91 55.57
C PHE A 146 13.49 30.91 56.67
N THR A 147 14.38 31.27 57.61
CA THR A 147 14.86 30.38 58.67
C THR A 147 13.89 30.24 59.84
N GLY A 148 12.91 31.15 59.96
CA GLY A 148 11.75 30.96 60.84
C GLY A 148 10.79 29.85 60.37
N TYR A 149 10.92 29.38 59.12
CA TYR A 149 10.10 28.32 58.55
C TYR A 149 10.69 26.94 58.84
N GLY A 150 10.30 26.41 60.00
CA GLY A 150 10.46 24.99 60.30
C GLY A 150 11.84 24.65 60.84
N MET A 151 12.02 24.85 62.13
CA MET A 151 12.33 23.77 63.07
C MET A 151 12.51 24.38 64.48
N ASN A 152 11.41 24.35 65.25
CA ASN A 152 11.32 24.17 66.72
C ASN A 152 10.46 25.19 67.48
N ARG A 153 9.28 24.68 67.85
CA ARG A 153 8.68 24.72 69.21
C ARG A 153 8.52 26.09 69.88
N SER A 154 7.42 26.79 69.58
CA SER A 154 6.50 27.28 70.63
C SER A 154 5.15 27.69 70.03
N ILE A 155 4.10 26.94 70.36
CA ILE A 155 2.81 26.90 69.66
C ILE A 155 1.84 28.05 70.04
N TYR A 156 2.19 28.99 70.92
CA TYR A 156 1.14 29.87 71.50
C TYR A 156 1.27 31.37 71.30
N LEU A 157 2.33 31.92 70.71
CA LEU A 157 2.48 33.39 70.61
C LEU A 157 3.14 33.92 69.31
N LEU A 158 3.08 33.19 68.20
CA LEU A 158 3.42 33.76 66.89
C LEU A 158 2.16 34.22 66.17
N SER A 159 1.87 35.48 66.44
CA SER A 159 1.08 36.42 65.66
C SER A 159 1.10 36.11 64.17
N ARG A 160 -0.10 35.84 63.64
CA ARG A 160 -0.57 36.08 62.27
C ARG A 160 0.42 36.89 61.39
N VAL A 161 1.41 36.23 60.80
CA VAL A 161 1.98 36.70 59.54
C VAL A 161 0.93 36.36 58.49
N ARG A 162 0.07 37.34 58.20
CA ARG A 162 -0.97 37.18 57.19
C ARG A 162 -0.28 37.13 55.83
N TYR A 163 -0.25 35.94 55.24
CA TYR A 163 0.13 35.70 53.83
C TYR A 163 -0.62 36.59 52.82
N THR A 164 -1.71 37.24 53.24
CA THR A 164 -2.54 38.09 52.40
C THR A 164 -1.87 39.39 51.99
N ASP A 165 -0.79 39.81 52.64
CA ASP A 165 -0.15 41.12 52.40
C ASP A 165 1.22 40.99 51.71
N LEU A 166 1.49 39.87 51.02
CA LEU A 166 2.65 39.72 50.13
C LEU A 166 2.24 39.79 48.63
N PRO A 167 1.67 40.91 48.13
CA PRO A 167 1.57 41.14 46.69
C PRO A 167 2.95 41.09 46.03
N ALA A 168 4.01 41.34 46.80
CA ALA A 168 5.40 41.24 46.39
C ALA A 168 5.83 39.84 45.92
N LEU A 169 5.32 38.73 46.46
CA LEU A 169 5.78 37.39 46.02
C LEU A 169 5.31 37.04 44.60
N SER A 170 4.06 37.38 44.27
CA SER A 170 3.56 37.24 42.90
C SER A 170 4.35 38.13 41.93
N GLN A 171 4.63 39.38 42.32
CA GLN A 171 5.42 40.31 41.52
C GLN A 171 6.88 39.90 41.37
N ILE A 172 7.51 39.34 42.41
CA ILE A 172 8.87 38.79 42.36
C ILE A 172 8.90 37.57 41.44
N SER A 173 7.96 36.64 41.59
CA SER A 173 7.81 35.48 40.72
C SER A 173 7.68 35.92 39.26
N ASP A 174 6.75 36.83 38.97
CA ASP A 174 6.55 37.39 37.63
C ASP A 174 7.83 38.04 37.12
N THR A 175 8.51 38.86 37.93
CA THR A 175 9.75 39.54 37.53
C THR A 175 10.87 38.54 37.21
N LEU A 176 11.05 37.51 38.03
CA LEU A 176 12.01 36.44 37.78
C LEU A 176 11.67 35.65 36.50
N TYR A 177 10.40 35.35 36.25
CA TYR A 177 9.95 34.75 34.99
C TYR A 177 10.26 35.63 33.78
N HIS A 178 10.06 36.95 33.87
CA HIS A 178 10.38 37.90 32.81
C HIS A 178 11.89 37.98 32.54
N VAL A 179 12.71 38.09 33.59
CA VAL A 179 14.18 38.12 33.47
C VAL A 179 14.68 36.81 32.86
N LEU A 180 14.20 35.66 33.33
CA LEU A 180 14.56 34.35 32.77
C LEU A 180 14.16 34.24 31.30
N ALA A 181 12.98 34.73 30.92
CA ALA A 181 12.53 34.75 29.53
C ALA A 181 13.41 35.65 28.65
N LEU A 182 13.88 36.80 29.15
CA LEU A 182 14.80 37.68 28.44
C LEU A 182 16.17 37.02 28.24
N VAL A 183 16.76 36.44 29.29
CA VAL A 183 18.04 35.73 29.19
C VAL A 183 17.96 34.59 28.19
N ARG A 184 16.89 33.76 28.25
CA ARG A 184 16.63 32.70 27.26
C ARG A 184 16.48 33.25 25.84
N THR A 185 15.87 34.43 25.68
CA THR A 185 15.72 35.08 24.37
C THR A 185 17.09 35.48 23.81
N ILE A 186 17.97 36.08 24.62
CA ILE A 186 19.34 36.46 24.22
C ILE A 186 20.14 35.21 23.85
N GLN A 187 20.19 34.22 24.74
CA GLN A 187 20.91 32.96 24.50
C GLN A 187 20.41 32.26 23.23
N ASN A 188 19.10 32.24 22.99
CA ASN A 188 18.55 31.70 21.76
C ASN A 188 19.00 32.50 20.53
N SER A 189 18.99 33.84 20.58
CA SER A 189 19.44 34.68 19.47
C SER A 189 20.92 34.47 19.10
N GLU A 190 21.73 33.99 20.04
CA GLU A 190 23.15 33.68 19.80
C GLU A 190 23.37 32.29 19.18
N ARG A 191 22.39 31.38 19.23
CA ARG A 191 22.50 30.07 18.59
C ARG A 191 22.57 30.22 17.07
N ALA A 192 23.51 29.51 16.43
CA ALA A 192 23.73 29.58 14.98
C ALA A 192 22.45 29.34 14.15
N ILE A 193 21.60 28.39 14.57
CA ILE A 193 20.32 28.10 13.88
C ILE A 193 19.33 29.28 13.88
N ASN A 194 19.37 30.14 14.90
CA ASN A 194 18.51 31.32 15.00
C ASN A 194 19.05 32.54 14.24
N ARG A 195 20.25 32.41 13.65
CA ARG A 195 20.85 33.41 12.76
C ARG A 195 20.58 33.11 11.28
N LEU A 196 19.93 31.98 10.98
CA LEU A 196 19.51 31.68 9.62
C LEU A 196 18.46 32.70 9.16
N PRO A 197 18.46 33.08 7.87
CA PRO A 197 17.34 33.78 7.25
C PRO A 197 16.02 33.05 7.52
N VAL A 198 14.94 33.82 7.69
CA VAL A 198 13.62 33.28 8.05
C VAL A 198 13.08 32.35 6.97
N GLU A 199 13.49 32.53 5.72
CA GLU A 199 13.16 31.70 4.57
C GLU A 199 13.82 30.32 4.68
N LEU A 200 15.11 30.28 5.05
CA LEU A 200 15.84 29.03 5.25
C LEU A 200 15.30 28.28 6.46
N LEU A 201 15.07 28.98 7.57
CA LEU A 201 14.50 28.36 8.76
C LEU A 201 13.06 27.89 8.52
N GLY A 202 12.26 28.65 7.78
CA GLY A 202 10.93 28.25 7.33
C GLY A 202 10.95 27.01 6.45
N SER A 203 11.90 26.94 5.50
CA SER A 203 12.12 25.76 4.65
C SER A 203 12.60 24.55 5.46
N VAL A 204 13.42 24.75 6.50
CA VAL A 204 13.77 23.67 7.44
C VAL A 204 12.52 23.13 8.12
N PHE A 205 11.59 24.01 8.52
CA PHE A 205 10.33 23.57 9.13
C PHE A 205 9.38 22.87 8.17
N THR A 206 9.48 23.07 6.85
CA THR A 206 8.71 22.25 5.89
C THR A 206 9.16 20.79 5.87
N PHE A 207 10.30 20.46 6.49
CA PHE A 207 10.71 19.07 6.70
C PHE A 207 10.19 18.45 8.00
N VAL A 208 9.42 19.17 8.80
CA VAL A 208 8.80 18.60 10.02
C VAL A 208 7.82 17.47 9.68
N PRO A 209 7.05 17.57 8.57
CA PRO A 209 6.33 16.41 8.02
C PRO A 209 7.21 15.40 7.26
N ALA A 210 8.53 15.62 7.06
CA ALA A 210 9.35 14.91 6.06
C ALA A 210 9.75 13.47 6.39
N SER A 211 9.16 12.83 7.40
CA SER A 211 9.10 11.36 7.38
C SER A 211 8.18 10.83 6.27
N TYR A 212 7.59 11.72 5.48
CA TYR A 212 6.62 11.41 4.45
C TYR A 212 7.03 12.04 3.10
N ASP A 213 7.48 11.20 2.18
CA ASP A 213 7.41 11.50 0.75
C ASP A 213 6.08 10.93 0.26
N PRO A 214 5.14 11.73 -0.28
CA PRO A 214 3.92 11.19 -0.88
C PRO A 214 4.19 10.15 -1.96
N GLY A 215 5.40 10.13 -2.53
CA GLY A 215 5.73 9.32 -3.69
C GLY A 215 4.93 9.77 -4.90
N ASN A 216 5.56 9.74 -6.08
CA ASN A 216 4.82 9.98 -7.32
C ASN A 216 4.02 8.75 -7.75
N ALA A 217 4.35 7.57 -7.23
CA ALA A 217 3.67 6.34 -7.57
C ALA A 217 2.24 6.36 -7.00
N PHE A 218 1.24 6.16 -7.86
CA PHE A 218 -0.16 6.03 -7.44
C PHE A 218 -0.36 4.76 -6.61
N PHE A 219 0.23 3.65 -7.05
CA PHE A 219 0.34 2.41 -6.29
C PHE A 219 1.54 2.47 -5.34
N GLY A 220 1.34 2.14 -4.06
CA GLY A 220 2.42 2.10 -3.08
C GLY A 220 2.83 3.46 -2.50
N ARG A 221 1.97 4.49 -2.55
CA ARG A 221 2.18 5.70 -1.74
C ARG A 221 2.47 5.28 -0.31
N THR A 222 3.67 5.56 0.15
CA THR A 222 4.05 5.33 1.55
C THR A 222 3.04 6.06 2.41
N GLN A 223 2.45 5.39 3.38
CA GLN A 223 1.58 6.04 4.36
C GLN A 223 2.45 6.78 5.38
N PRO A 224 2.00 7.91 5.95
CA PRO A 224 2.72 8.50 7.06
C PRO A 224 2.75 7.47 8.20
N GLU A 225 3.88 7.36 8.90
CA GLU A 225 3.99 6.49 10.08
C GLU A 225 2.73 6.64 10.94
N LYS A 226 2.07 5.53 11.28
CA LYS A 226 0.72 5.47 11.86
C LYS A 226 0.58 6.18 13.23
N HIS A 227 1.64 6.77 13.76
CA HIS A 227 1.75 7.26 15.14
C HIS A 227 2.26 8.70 15.28
N ARG A 228 2.32 9.50 14.20
CA ARG A 228 2.84 10.87 14.25
C ARG A 228 1.86 11.90 13.70
N SER A 229 1.20 12.62 14.61
CA SER A 229 0.48 13.86 14.32
C SER A 229 1.44 15.06 14.29
N ASN A 230 1.68 15.64 13.11
CA ASN A 230 2.56 16.81 12.93
C ASN A 230 2.05 18.10 13.62
N LEU A 231 0.76 18.17 13.98
CA LEU A 231 0.20 19.31 14.72
C LEU A 231 0.90 19.53 16.07
N HIS A 232 1.21 18.44 16.77
CA HIS A 232 1.89 18.53 18.06
C HIS A 232 3.35 18.97 17.90
N ASP A 233 4.02 18.52 16.84
CA ASP A 233 5.38 18.95 16.54
C ASP A 233 5.42 20.42 16.15
N TYR A 234 4.42 20.90 15.39
CA TYR A 234 4.28 22.32 15.13
C TYR A 234 4.09 23.14 16.42
N ILE A 235 3.21 22.70 17.32
CA ILE A 235 3.04 23.34 18.63
C ILE A 235 4.37 23.35 19.39
N ARG A 236 5.08 22.22 19.45
CA ARG A 236 6.41 22.13 20.08
C ARG A 236 7.39 23.13 19.47
N LEU A 237 7.44 23.25 18.15
CA LEU A 237 8.29 24.22 17.45
C LEU A 237 7.92 25.67 17.79
N GLN A 238 6.62 25.97 17.89
CA GLN A 238 6.15 27.28 18.35
C GLN A 238 6.53 27.57 19.81
N HIS A 239 6.86 26.56 20.62
CA HIS A 239 7.31 26.70 22.00
C HIS A 239 8.83 26.76 22.18
N VAL A 240 9.64 26.46 21.15
CA VAL A 240 11.11 26.51 21.23
C VAL A 240 11.60 27.92 21.58
N CYS A 241 11.25 28.92 20.77
CA CYS A 241 11.55 30.32 21.07
C CYS A 241 10.60 31.27 20.33
N ARG A 242 10.61 32.56 20.71
CA ARG A 242 9.79 33.60 20.08
C ARG A 242 10.11 33.77 18.59
N HIS A 243 11.36 33.58 18.18
CA HIS A 243 11.79 33.70 16.79
C HIS A 243 11.19 32.58 15.92
N TRP A 244 11.26 31.32 16.36
CA TRP A 244 10.69 30.17 15.63
C TRP A 244 9.18 30.32 15.46
N ARG A 245 8.46 30.71 16.52
CA ARG A 245 7.03 31.00 16.42
C ARG A 245 6.71 32.05 15.37
N ARG A 246 7.47 33.15 15.30
CA ARG A 246 7.28 34.19 14.27
C ARG A 246 7.54 33.65 12.87
N VAL A 247 8.63 32.89 12.69
CA VAL A 247 8.97 32.26 11.40
C VAL A 247 7.84 31.35 10.94
N LEU A 248 7.33 30.48 11.82
CA LEU A 248 6.21 29.58 11.54
C LEU A 248 4.90 30.28 11.16
N VAL A 249 4.65 31.48 11.72
CA VAL A 249 3.46 32.30 11.37
C VAL A 249 3.64 33.04 10.04
N VAL A 250 4.88 33.43 9.72
CA VAL A 250 5.23 34.16 8.49
C VAL A 250 5.47 33.22 7.32
N HIS A 251 5.71 31.92 7.56
CA HIS A 251 5.94 30.90 6.55
C HIS A 251 4.77 29.88 6.47
N PRO A 252 3.64 30.22 5.81
CA PRO A 252 2.49 29.33 5.66
C PRO A 252 2.74 27.92 5.09
N PRO A 253 3.74 27.67 4.22
CA PRO A 253 3.99 26.32 3.69
C PRO A 253 4.21 25.23 4.74
N VAL A 254 4.65 25.59 5.96
CA VAL A 254 4.79 24.61 7.06
C VAL A 254 3.45 23.97 7.44
N MET A 255 2.33 24.66 7.18
CA MET A 255 0.97 24.28 7.57
C MET A 255 0.11 23.78 6.40
N THR A 256 0.70 23.50 5.23
CA THR A 256 -0.08 22.99 4.09
C THR A 256 -0.35 21.50 4.18
N THR A 257 0.43 20.74 4.96
CA THR A 257 0.22 19.31 5.18
C THR A 257 -0.24 19.09 6.61
N LEU A 258 -1.42 18.50 6.81
CA LEU A 258 -1.98 18.22 8.13
C LEU A 258 -2.08 16.71 8.34
N ILE A 259 -1.56 16.21 9.45
CA ILE A 259 -1.66 14.80 9.83
C ILE A 259 -2.49 14.70 11.12
N LEU A 260 -3.76 14.33 10.96
CA LEU A 260 -4.77 14.15 11.99
C LEU A 260 -4.88 12.67 12.38
N GLN A 261 -3.84 12.15 13.01
CA GLN A 261 -3.83 10.76 13.46
C GLN A 261 -4.37 10.61 14.88
N LYS A 262 -5.06 9.48 15.14
CA LYS A 262 -5.45 9.06 16.48
C LYS A 262 -4.19 8.67 17.28
N ASN A 263 -3.66 9.60 18.07
CA ASN A 263 -2.59 9.28 19.01
C ASN A 263 -3.11 8.33 20.10
N LEU A 264 -2.33 7.30 20.43
CA LEU A 264 -2.61 6.35 21.51
C LEU A 264 -2.67 7.03 22.90
N SER A 265 -2.13 8.25 23.03
CA SER A 265 -2.10 9.02 24.28
C SER A 265 -3.06 10.23 24.25
N ALA A 266 -4.31 9.91 24.57
CA ALA A 266 -5.27 10.64 25.39
C ALA A 266 -6.25 11.66 24.77
N ARG A 267 -5.96 12.48 23.75
CA ARG A 267 -6.99 13.39 23.19
C ARG A 267 -6.83 13.66 21.68
N PRO A 268 -7.89 13.51 20.87
CA PRO A 268 -7.86 13.95 19.47
C PRO A 268 -7.66 15.48 19.39
N PRO A 269 -7.06 15.99 18.31
CA PRO A 269 -6.97 17.43 18.10
C PRO A 269 -8.38 18.05 18.10
N THR A 270 -8.53 19.17 18.80
CA THR A 270 -9.80 19.90 18.80
C THR A 270 -10.01 20.59 17.45
N ASP A 271 -11.27 20.74 17.02
CA ASP A 271 -11.61 21.48 15.80
C ASP A 271 -11.00 22.89 15.78
N LEU A 272 -10.87 23.54 16.95
CA LEU A 272 -10.21 24.84 17.09
C LEU A 272 -8.74 24.82 16.67
N LEU A 273 -8.01 23.74 16.99
CA LEU A 273 -6.61 23.61 16.58
C LEU A 273 -6.50 23.36 15.09
N VAL A 274 -7.37 22.53 14.53
CA VAL A 274 -7.44 22.27 13.09
C VAL A 274 -7.77 23.55 12.32
N ASP A 275 -8.81 24.28 12.74
CA ASP A 275 -9.18 25.60 12.20
C ASP A 275 -7.99 26.58 12.30
N HIS A 276 -7.27 26.61 13.42
CA HIS A 276 -6.10 27.47 13.58
C HIS A 276 -5.02 27.15 12.55
N CYS A 277 -4.61 25.90 12.41
CA CYS A 277 -3.58 25.50 11.44
C CYS A 277 -4.02 25.77 9.99
N LEU A 278 -5.29 25.48 9.66
CA LEU A 278 -5.85 25.80 8.34
C LEU A 278 -5.86 27.31 8.07
N SER A 279 -6.14 28.14 9.07
CA SER A 279 -6.06 29.60 8.94
C SER A 279 -4.63 30.09 8.69
N VAL A 280 -3.63 29.49 9.34
CA VAL A 280 -2.21 29.85 9.17
C VAL A 280 -1.69 29.51 7.78
N SER A 281 -2.21 28.46 7.14
CA SER A 281 -1.88 28.10 5.75
C SER A 281 -2.38 29.11 4.69
N ARG A 282 -3.24 30.06 5.08
CA ARG A 282 -3.77 31.20 4.28
C ARG A 282 -4.57 30.86 3.03
N SER A 283 -3.95 30.84 1.85
CA SER A 283 -4.60 30.59 0.55
C SER A 283 -3.91 29.45 -0.23
N LEU A 284 -2.87 28.85 0.36
CA LEU A 284 -2.09 27.78 -0.26
C LEU A 284 -2.91 26.48 -0.42
N PRO A 285 -2.62 25.64 -1.41
CA PRO A 285 -3.22 24.31 -1.48
C PRO A 285 -2.89 23.49 -0.22
N ILE A 286 -3.86 22.73 0.29
CA ILE A 286 -3.69 21.91 1.50
C ILE A 286 -3.81 20.42 1.20
N VAL A 287 -3.06 19.61 1.94
CA VAL A 287 -3.10 18.15 1.94
C VAL A 287 -3.41 17.68 3.34
N VAL A 288 -4.36 16.76 3.49
CA VAL A 288 -4.82 16.26 4.78
C VAL A 288 -4.72 14.74 4.82
N TYR A 289 -4.12 14.24 5.88
CA TYR A 289 -4.12 12.83 6.27
C TYR A 289 -4.92 12.73 7.56
N ALA A 290 -5.98 11.93 7.59
CA ALA A 290 -6.80 11.78 8.78
C ALA A 290 -7.08 10.30 9.06
N SER A 291 -6.89 9.89 10.32
CA SER A 291 -7.33 8.59 10.81
C SER A 291 -8.41 8.67 11.89
N ALA A 292 -9.02 9.85 12.01
CA ALA A 292 -10.14 10.12 12.87
C ALA A 292 -11.13 11.03 12.14
N LEU A 293 -12.39 10.99 12.57
CA LEU A 293 -13.49 11.79 11.99
C LEU A 293 -13.53 13.25 12.51
N HIS A 294 -12.72 13.56 13.53
CA HIS A 294 -12.65 14.91 14.11
C HIS A 294 -11.99 15.91 13.14
N GLY A 295 -12.39 17.18 13.20
CA GLY A 295 -11.86 18.22 12.32
C GLY A 295 -12.46 18.23 10.91
N PHE A 296 -13.35 17.31 10.52
CA PHE A 296 -13.94 17.32 9.18
C PHE A 296 -14.80 18.56 8.92
N GLY A 297 -15.51 19.07 9.93
CA GLY A 297 -16.20 20.36 9.82
C GLY A 297 -15.25 21.52 9.54
N SER A 298 -14.05 21.50 10.13
CA SER A 298 -12.98 22.47 9.87
C SER A 298 -12.42 22.32 8.46
N ILE A 299 -12.11 21.10 8.04
CA ILE A 299 -11.59 20.81 6.70
C ILE A 299 -12.59 21.22 5.62
N ALA A 300 -13.89 20.95 5.83
CA ALA A 300 -14.96 21.30 4.90
C ALA A 300 -15.02 22.81 4.60
N LYS A 301 -14.85 23.66 5.62
CA LYS A 301 -14.76 25.13 5.43
C LYS A 301 -13.62 25.54 4.50
N HIS A 302 -12.59 24.71 4.38
CA HIS A 302 -11.38 24.94 3.59
C HIS A 302 -11.29 24.03 2.34
N SER A 303 -12.35 23.28 1.98
CA SER A 303 -12.38 22.38 0.82
C SER A 303 -11.97 23.02 -0.51
N HIS A 304 -12.25 24.32 -0.70
CA HIS A 304 -11.88 25.08 -1.90
C HIS A 304 -10.36 25.14 -2.18
N ARG A 305 -9.53 24.80 -1.19
CA ARG A 305 -8.06 24.73 -1.28
C ARG A 305 -7.52 23.31 -1.12
N LEU A 306 -8.38 22.34 -0.83
CA LEU A 306 -7.99 20.95 -0.63
C LEU A 306 -7.44 20.40 -1.96
N LYS A 307 -6.18 19.95 -1.92
CA LYS A 307 -5.46 19.36 -3.05
C LYS A 307 -5.40 17.84 -2.94
N GLY A 308 -5.23 17.33 -1.73
CA GLY A 308 -5.13 15.90 -1.46
C GLY A 308 -5.79 15.54 -0.14
N LEU A 309 -6.47 14.41 -0.10
CA LEU A 309 -7.10 13.89 1.11
C LEU A 309 -6.85 12.39 1.22
N HIS A 310 -6.26 11.97 2.33
CA HIS A 310 -6.10 10.58 2.72
C HIS A 310 -6.87 10.32 4.01
N LEU A 311 -7.78 9.35 3.97
CA LEU A 311 -8.63 8.94 5.08
C LEU A 311 -8.33 7.48 5.39
N ASN A 312 -7.78 7.21 6.57
CA ASN A 312 -7.54 5.85 7.07
C ASN A 312 -8.40 5.65 8.33
N ILE A 313 -9.66 5.29 8.14
CA ILE A 313 -10.66 5.31 9.19
C ILE A 313 -10.97 3.85 9.59
N PRO A 314 -10.81 3.47 10.86
CA PRO A 314 -11.27 2.17 11.34
C PRO A 314 -12.75 1.96 11.00
N ALA A 315 -13.06 0.82 10.39
CA ALA A 315 -14.37 0.49 9.85
C ALA A 315 -15.46 0.51 10.92
N ASN A 316 -15.15 0.09 12.16
CA ASN A 316 -16.06 0.20 13.30
C ASN A 316 -16.51 1.64 13.62
N LEU A 317 -15.70 2.64 13.28
CA LEU A 317 -16.08 4.06 13.38
C LEU A 317 -17.02 4.48 12.25
N LEU A 318 -17.14 3.71 11.17
CA LEU A 318 -18.07 3.98 10.08
C LEU A 318 -19.45 3.34 10.35
N SER A 319 -19.50 2.21 11.06
CA SER A 319 -20.68 1.33 11.21
C SER A 319 -21.78 1.82 12.17
N SER A 320 -21.71 3.03 12.71
CA SER A 320 -22.57 3.42 13.85
C SER A 320 -22.87 4.93 13.91
N GLY A 321 -23.63 5.47 12.96
CA GLY A 321 -24.11 6.87 12.94
C GLY A 321 -23.03 7.94 12.73
N ASN A 322 -21.76 7.58 12.88
CA ASN A 322 -20.61 8.43 12.66
C ASN A 322 -20.31 8.69 11.17
N ILE A 323 -20.95 7.97 10.25
CA ILE A 323 -20.89 8.28 8.81
C ILE A 323 -21.41 9.70 8.50
N GLU A 324 -22.27 10.27 9.37
CA GLU A 324 -22.69 11.67 9.29
C GLU A 324 -21.51 12.66 9.41
N GLU A 325 -20.43 12.27 10.09
CA GLU A 325 -19.22 13.10 10.17
C GLU A 325 -18.53 13.21 8.80
N LEU A 326 -18.53 12.14 7.99
CA LEU A 326 -18.04 12.20 6.61
C LEU A 326 -18.91 13.11 5.74
N ARG A 327 -20.23 13.14 5.97
CA ARG A 327 -21.15 14.04 5.26
C ARG A 327 -20.90 15.52 5.53
N LYS A 328 -20.15 15.87 6.58
CA LYS A 328 -19.69 17.26 6.78
C LYS A 328 -18.80 17.74 5.63
N LEU A 329 -18.19 16.82 4.87
CA LEU A 329 -17.43 17.12 3.67
C LEU A 329 -18.31 17.44 2.45
N ASP A 330 -19.58 17.86 2.61
CA ASP A 330 -20.50 18.24 1.52
C ASP A 330 -20.21 19.62 0.89
N VAL A 331 -18.96 20.10 0.96
CA VAL A 331 -18.53 21.37 0.36
C VAL A 331 -17.62 21.08 -0.82
N ALA A 332 -17.92 21.67 -1.98
CA ALA A 332 -17.15 21.51 -3.20
C ALA A 332 -15.63 21.63 -2.99
N ALA A 333 -14.88 20.72 -3.61
CA ALA A 333 -13.42 20.66 -3.53
C ALA A 333 -12.81 20.82 -4.94
N PRO A 334 -12.90 22.02 -5.56
CA PRO A 334 -12.49 22.26 -6.95
C PRO A 334 -11.00 22.07 -7.24
N LYS A 335 -10.16 22.03 -6.21
CA LYS A 335 -8.71 21.83 -6.33
C LYS A 335 -8.24 20.42 -5.96
N LEU A 336 -9.15 19.53 -5.57
CA LEU A 336 -8.80 18.18 -5.15
C LEU A 336 -8.27 17.41 -6.36
N GLU A 337 -7.03 16.95 -6.28
CA GLU A 337 -6.34 16.20 -7.34
C GLU A 337 -6.32 14.69 -7.04
N TRP A 338 -6.27 14.32 -5.76
CA TRP A 338 -6.30 12.92 -5.34
C TRP A 338 -7.08 12.70 -4.04
N LEU A 339 -7.74 11.55 -3.94
CA LEU A 339 -8.48 11.09 -2.78
C LEU A 339 -8.11 9.63 -2.50
N ASP A 340 -7.71 9.35 -1.28
CA ASP A 340 -7.41 8.00 -0.78
C ASP A 340 -8.29 7.75 0.45
N PHE A 341 -9.11 6.70 0.40
CA PHE A 341 -10.01 6.31 1.47
C PHE A 341 -9.78 4.84 1.77
N GLU A 342 -9.46 4.53 3.02
CA GLU A 342 -9.19 3.20 3.53
C GLU A 342 -10.02 2.96 4.80
N ALA A 343 -10.97 2.03 4.73
CA ALA A 343 -11.68 1.49 5.87
C ALA A 343 -10.88 0.32 6.47
N VAL A 344 -10.13 0.58 7.54
CA VAL A 344 -9.26 -0.43 8.19
C VAL A 344 -10.09 -1.32 9.11
N ASP A 345 -9.70 -2.58 9.31
CA ASP A 345 -10.41 -3.54 10.19
C ASP A 345 -11.88 -3.79 9.79
N ALA A 346 -12.18 -3.76 8.47
CA ALA A 346 -13.52 -3.98 7.93
C ALA A 346 -14.12 -5.38 8.24
N PHE A 347 -13.30 -6.34 8.67
CA PHE A 347 -13.72 -7.70 8.98
C PHE A 347 -14.74 -7.76 10.13
N ASP A 348 -14.64 -6.85 11.11
CA ASP A 348 -15.48 -6.86 12.32
C ASP A 348 -16.83 -6.13 12.15
N VAL A 349 -17.08 -5.54 10.98
CA VAL A 349 -18.30 -4.75 10.75
C VAL A 349 -19.42 -5.61 10.18
N ASP A 350 -20.58 -5.60 10.84
CA ASP A 350 -21.80 -6.18 10.30
C ASP A 350 -22.40 -5.25 9.22
N GLY A 351 -22.34 -5.70 7.96
CA GLY A 351 -23.02 -5.07 6.83
C GLY A 351 -22.12 -4.32 5.83
N PRO A 352 -22.69 -3.92 4.69
CA PRO A 352 -22.00 -3.15 3.66
C PRO A 352 -21.61 -1.75 4.17
N LEU A 353 -20.35 -1.36 3.92
CA LEU A 353 -19.89 0.02 4.09
C LEU A 353 -20.04 0.78 2.79
N GLU A 354 -20.93 1.77 2.76
CA GLU A 354 -21.15 2.63 1.59
C GLU A 354 -20.45 3.97 1.77
N LEU A 355 -19.75 4.45 0.74
CA LEU A 355 -19.15 5.78 0.76
C LEU A 355 -20.25 6.85 0.52
N PRO A 356 -20.48 7.80 1.46
CA PRO A 356 -21.46 8.86 1.24
C PRO A 356 -20.99 9.82 0.15
N LEU A 357 -21.93 10.60 -0.42
CA LEU A 357 -21.59 11.65 -1.37
C LEU A 357 -20.65 12.67 -0.70
N LEU A 358 -19.40 12.74 -1.16
CA LEU A 358 -18.42 13.72 -0.68
C LEU A 358 -18.37 14.92 -1.63
N PHE A 359 -18.11 16.08 -1.04
CA PHE A 359 -17.88 17.36 -1.72
C PHE A 359 -19.03 17.81 -2.62
N GLY A 360 -20.27 17.40 -2.31
CA GLY A 360 -21.44 17.63 -3.15
C GLY A 360 -21.32 17.04 -4.57
N GLY A 361 -20.38 16.10 -4.79
CA GLY A 361 -20.04 15.61 -6.12
C GLY A 361 -19.19 16.57 -6.98
N GLU A 362 -18.76 17.71 -6.45
CA GLU A 362 -17.98 18.72 -7.18
C GLU A 362 -16.47 18.57 -6.95
N THR A 363 -15.86 17.66 -7.71
CA THR A 363 -14.41 17.41 -7.70
C THR A 363 -13.78 17.43 -9.10
N PRO A 364 -13.90 18.53 -9.87
CA PRO A 364 -13.54 18.59 -11.30
C PRO A 364 -12.06 18.29 -11.62
N ARG A 365 -11.17 18.44 -10.65
CA ARG A 365 -9.72 18.20 -10.81
C ARG A 365 -9.28 16.84 -10.26
N LEU A 366 -10.19 16.04 -9.72
CA LEU A 366 -9.83 14.75 -9.16
C LEU A 366 -9.38 13.84 -10.30
N ARG A 367 -8.15 13.35 -10.20
CA ARG A 367 -7.53 12.45 -11.18
C ARG A 367 -7.23 11.08 -10.59
N GLN A 368 -7.01 11.00 -9.29
CA GLN A 368 -6.54 9.79 -8.63
C GLN A 368 -7.47 9.43 -7.48
N LEU A 369 -8.05 8.23 -7.52
CA LEU A 369 -8.97 7.74 -6.50
C LEU A 369 -8.54 6.37 -6.01
N ARG A 370 -8.30 6.24 -4.70
CA ARG A 370 -8.09 4.95 -4.04
C ARG A 370 -9.21 4.74 -3.03
N LEU A 371 -9.91 3.62 -3.14
CA LEU A 371 -10.93 3.18 -2.20
C LEU A 371 -10.56 1.79 -1.70
N SER A 372 -10.50 1.62 -0.38
CA SER A 372 -10.18 0.37 0.28
C SER A 372 -11.19 0.07 1.38
N GLY A 373 -11.65 -1.20 1.48
CA GLY A 373 -12.56 -1.65 2.53
C GLY A 373 -14.02 -1.16 2.37
N LEU A 374 -14.40 -0.67 1.20
CA LEU A 374 -15.75 -0.17 0.91
C LEU A 374 -16.53 -1.16 0.05
N SER A 375 -17.84 -1.24 0.22
CA SER A 375 -18.71 -2.11 -0.57
C SER A 375 -19.35 -1.41 -1.77
N SER A 376 -19.68 -0.13 -1.65
CA SER A 376 -20.29 0.66 -2.73
C SER A 376 -19.90 2.14 -2.63
N TRP A 377 -20.03 2.85 -3.75
CA TRP A 377 -19.92 4.32 -3.82
C TRP A 377 -20.77 4.85 -4.97
N HIS A 378 -21.04 6.16 -4.96
CA HIS A 378 -21.81 6.77 -6.04
C HIS A 378 -20.95 6.96 -7.29
N ALA A 379 -21.21 6.18 -8.34
CA ALA A 379 -20.43 6.15 -9.58
C ALA A 379 -20.25 7.54 -10.24
N SER A 380 -21.21 8.47 -10.07
CA SER A 380 -21.14 9.79 -10.70
C SER A 380 -20.39 10.87 -9.93
N GLN A 381 -19.93 10.57 -8.71
CA GLN A 381 -19.27 11.53 -7.84
C GLN A 381 -17.87 11.91 -8.33
N PHE A 382 -17.21 10.98 -9.02
CA PHE A 382 -15.81 11.12 -9.44
C PHE A 382 -15.70 11.02 -10.95
N ARG A 383 -15.69 12.17 -11.61
CA ARG A 383 -15.59 12.27 -13.08
C ARG A 383 -14.18 12.66 -13.49
N GLY A 384 -13.73 12.14 -14.63
CA GLY A 384 -12.41 12.49 -15.17
C GLY A 384 -11.24 11.92 -14.38
N LEU A 385 -11.44 10.77 -13.72
CA LEU A 385 -10.36 10.00 -13.13
C LEU A 385 -9.42 9.48 -14.22
N THR A 386 -8.12 9.57 -13.94
CA THR A 386 -7.06 8.94 -14.73
C THR A 386 -6.47 7.73 -14.01
N HIS A 387 -6.57 7.66 -12.68
CA HIS A 387 -6.11 6.52 -11.90
C HIS A 387 -7.19 6.09 -10.90
N LEU A 388 -7.51 4.80 -10.90
CA LEU A 388 -8.49 4.21 -9.98
C LEU A 388 -7.87 2.98 -9.32
N CYS A 389 -7.94 2.93 -7.99
CA CYS A 389 -7.53 1.80 -7.18
C CYS A 389 -8.67 1.37 -6.27
N LEU A 390 -9.08 0.11 -6.37
CA LEU A 390 -10.14 -0.49 -5.58
C LEU A 390 -9.56 -1.71 -4.84
N ALA A 391 -9.53 -1.65 -3.51
CA ALA A 391 -8.98 -2.72 -2.67
C ALA A 391 -10.05 -3.25 -1.71
N GLY A 392 -10.49 -4.50 -1.90
CA GLY A 392 -11.60 -5.03 -1.12
C GLY A 392 -11.10 -5.64 0.18
N PHE A 393 -11.86 -6.60 0.69
CA PHE A 393 -11.52 -7.32 1.91
C PHE A 393 -12.09 -8.74 1.86
N VAL A 394 -11.32 -9.70 2.39
CA VAL A 394 -11.76 -11.09 2.49
C VAL A 394 -12.72 -11.24 3.68
N LYS A 395 -13.99 -10.92 3.49
CA LYS A 395 -15.03 -11.36 4.43
C LYS A 395 -15.84 -12.45 3.75
N PRO A 396 -15.94 -13.66 4.33
CA PRO A 396 -16.86 -14.69 3.88
C PRO A 396 -18.28 -14.21 4.18
N THR A 397 -18.79 -13.31 3.35
CA THR A 397 -20.19 -12.94 3.36
C THR A 397 -20.90 -13.92 2.42
N ASN A 398 -21.94 -14.58 2.91
CA ASN A 398 -22.74 -15.50 2.11
C ASN A 398 -23.54 -14.80 0.98
N GLN A 399 -23.39 -13.49 0.81
CA GLN A 399 -24.11 -12.71 -0.19
C GLN A 399 -23.18 -11.62 -0.79
N PRO A 400 -22.98 -11.61 -2.11
CA PRO A 400 -22.35 -10.46 -2.77
C PRO A 400 -23.19 -9.21 -2.52
N LEU A 401 -22.54 -8.18 -1.98
CA LEU A 401 -23.21 -6.91 -1.63
C LEU A 401 -23.34 -5.98 -2.84
N SER A 402 -22.45 -6.14 -3.83
CA SER A 402 -22.38 -5.29 -5.02
C SER A 402 -22.25 -6.16 -6.28
N THR A 403 -22.81 -5.67 -7.39
CA THR A 403 -22.69 -6.34 -8.68
C THR A 403 -21.53 -5.76 -9.48
N LEU A 404 -20.84 -6.62 -10.25
CA LEU A 404 -19.85 -6.21 -11.26
C LEU A 404 -20.37 -5.08 -12.17
N GLN A 405 -21.69 -5.04 -12.41
CA GLN A 405 -22.35 -3.96 -13.14
C GLN A 405 -22.08 -2.57 -12.55
N LEU A 406 -22.11 -2.40 -11.21
CA LEU A 406 -21.85 -1.10 -10.58
C LEU A 406 -20.42 -0.62 -10.85
N VAL A 407 -19.47 -1.55 -10.81
CA VAL A 407 -18.06 -1.27 -11.14
C VAL A 407 -17.94 -0.86 -12.60
N VAL A 408 -18.54 -1.61 -13.52
CA VAL A 408 -18.57 -1.32 -14.96
C VAL A 408 -19.23 0.03 -15.24
N ASP A 409 -20.31 0.37 -14.54
CA ASP A 409 -21.02 1.65 -14.67
C ASP A 409 -20.17 2.82 -14.16
N ALA A 410 -19.37 2.61 -13.11
CA ALA A 410 -18.39 3.59 -12.64
C ALA A 410 -17.24 3.78 -13.65
N LEU A 411 -16.69 2.68 -14.19
CA LEU A 411 -15.65 2.74 -15.22
C LEU A 411 -16.14 3.44 -16.50
N ARG A 412 -17.41 3.26 -16.87
CA ARG A 412 -18.03 3.94 -18.02
C ARG A 412 -18.01 5.47 -17.91
N GLN A 413 -17.99 5.99 -16.67
CA GLN A 413 -17.92 7.42 -16.40
C GLN A 413 -16.46 7.96 -16.37
N CYS A 414 -15.48 7.06 -16.36
CA CYS A 414 -14.05 7.37 -16.29
C CYS A 414 -13.36 7.17 -17.65
N ARG A 415 -13.79 7.91 -18.68
CA ARG A 415 -13.26 7.74 -20.06
C ARG A 415 -11.78 8.08 -20.23
N ASP A 416 -11.24 8.88 -19.31
CA ASP A 416 -9.84 9.30 -19.30
C ASP A 416 -8.93 8.38 -18.47
N LEU A 417 -9.43 7.20 -18.06
CA LEU A 417 -8.68 6.29 -17.21
C LEU A 417 -7.41 5.78 -17.92
N GLU A 418 -6.27 5.95 -17.24
CA GLU A 418 -4.93 5.54 -17.67
C GLU A 418 -4.46 4.32 -16.87
N GLU A 419 -4.74 4.27 -15.57
CA GLU A 419 -4.32 3.17 -14.70
C GLU A 419 -5.49 2.64 -13.86
N LEU A 420 -5.63 1.32 -13.84
CA LEU A 420 -6.67 0.62 -13.11
C LEU A 420 -6.06 -0.46 -12.23
N TYR A 421 -6.28 -0.34 -10.92
CA TYR A 421 -5.80 -1.28 -9.92
C TYR A 421 -6.98 -1.87 -9.17
N PHE A 422 -7.02 -3.19 -9.10
CA PHE A 422 -7.91 -3.89 -8.19
C PHE A 422 -7.14 -4.90 -7.37
N SER A 423 -7.41 -4.93 -6.07
CA SER A 423 -6.91 -5.97 -5.17
C SER A 423 -8.08 -6.51 -4.36
N LEU A 424 -8.14 -7.83 -4.16
CA LEU A 424 -9.20 -8.48 -3.38
C LEU A 424 -10.60 -8.05 -3.88
N PRO A 425 -11.10 -8.61 -4.99
CA PRO A 425 -12.33 -8.15 -5.64
C PRO A 425 -13.59 -8.16 -4.78
N ASP A 426 -13.62 -8.93 -3.69
CA ASP A 426 -14.75 -8.97 -2.77
C ASP A 426 -14.84 -7.67 -1.93
N PRO A 427 -16.01 -7.03 -1.82
CA PRO A 427 -17.34 -7.58 -2.15
C PRO A 427 -17.92 -7.13 -3.52
N TRP A 428 -17.10 -6.57 -4.42
CA TRP A 428 -17.59 -6.00 -5.69
C TRP A 428 -17.87 -7.04 -6.77
N VAL A 429 -17.11 -8.13 -6.77
CA VAL A 429 -17.25 -9.20 -7.74
C VAL A 429 -17.15 -10.51 -6.97
N ALA A 430 -18.26 -11.20 -6.73
CA ALA A 430 -18.20 -12.53 -6.12
C ALA A 430 -17.44 -13.50 -7.02
N ALA A 431 -16.74 -14.47 -6.44
CA ALA A 431 -16.25 -15.62 -7.18
C ALA A 431 -17.38 -16.62 -7.46
N TRP A 432 -17.26 -17.36 -8.56
CA TRP A 432 -18.15 -18.46 -8.92
C TRP A 432 -17.34 -19.60 -9.55
N GLU A 433 -17.84 -20.83 -9.43
CA GLU A 433 -17.15 -22.03 -9.89
C GLU A 433 -17.41 -22.29 -11.38
N GLU A 434 -18.66 -22.17 -11.83
CA GLU A 434 -19.07 -22.45 -13.21
C GLU A 434 -19.21 -21.17 -14.04
N PRO A 435 -18.53 -21.04 -15.20
CA PRO A 435 -18.60 -19.84 -16.06
C PRO A 435 -20.02 -19.37 -16.39
N ALA A 436 -20.97 -20.32 -16.52
CA ALA A 436 -22.37 -20.05 -16.85
C ALA A 436 -23.15 -19.32 -15.74
N GLU A 437 -22.67 -19.40 -14.49
CA GLU A 437 -23.28 -18.72 -13.33
C GLU A 437 -22.79 -17.27 -13.16
N GLY A 438 -21.82 -16.85 -13.97
CA GLY A 438 -21.23 -15.52 -13.90
C GLY A 438 -22.27 -14.41 -14.08
N PRO A 439 -22.06 -13.24 -13.44
CA PRO A 439 -22.96 -12.10 -13.58
C PRO A 439 -23.01 -11.63 -15.03
N ILE A 440 -24.20 -11.64 -15.62
CA ILE A 440 -24.42 -11.06 -16.96
C ILE A 440 -24.30 -9.54 -16.84
N VAL A 441 -23.20 -9.00 -17.33
CA VAL A 441 -23.02 -7.55 -17.45
C VAL A 441 -23.80 -7.06 -18.66
N THR A 442 -24.68 -6.10 -18.43
CA THR A 442 -25.48 -5.47 -19.47
C THR A 442 -24.78 -4.22 -20.03
N GLY A 443 -24.90 -4.04 -21.35
CA GLY A 443 -24.42 -2.86 -22.08
C GLY A 443 -23.25 -3.13 -23.00
N ASP A 444 -22.81 -2.07 -23.69
CA ASP A 444 -21.69 -2.13 -24.61
C ASP A 444 -20.35 -2.31 -23.87
N VAL A 445 -19.44 -3.03 -24.52
CA VAL A 445 -18.03 -3.22 -24.11
C VAL A 445 -17.38 -1.86 -23.86
N LEU A 446 -16.76 -1.71 -22.69
CA LEU A 446 -16.14 -0.46 -22.26
C LEU A 446 -14.88 -0.16 -23.07
N ARG A 447 -14.89 0.97 -23.78
CA ARG A 447 -13.71 1.47 -24.51
C ARG A 447 -12.94 2.47 -23.66
N LEU A 448 -11.85 2.03 -23.07
CA LEU A 448 -10.95 2.87 -22.26
C LEU A 448 -9.70 3.19 -23.08
N SER A 449 -9.81 4.13 -24.03
CA SER A 449 -8.79 4.39 -25.05
C SER A 449 -7.47 4.94 -24.51
N LYS A 450 -7.45 5.44 -23.26
CA LYS A 450 -6.24 5.96 -22.60
C LYS A 450 -5.62 4.96 -21.63
N LEU A 451 -6.21 3.78 -21.47
CA LEU A 451 -5.75 2.78 -20.51
C LEU A 451 -4.36 2.28 -20.90
N ARG A 452 -3.45 2.33 -19.95
CA ARG A 452 -2.04 1.94 -20.09
C ARG A 452 -1.66 0.80 -19.17
N LEU A 453 -2.34 0.68 -18.02
CA LEU A 453 -2.05 -0.36 -17.05
C LEU A 453 -3.33 -0.83 -16.38
N VAL A 454 -3.51 -2.15 -16.35
CA VAL A 454 -4.48 -2.83 -15.50
C VAL A 454 -3.72 -3.79 -14.60
N LYS A 455 -3.90 -3.66 -13.29
CA LYS A 455 -3.31 -4.57 -12.30
C LYS A 455 -4.41 -5.17 -11.42
N LEU A 456 -4.54 -6.48 -11.47
CA LEU A 456 -5.47 -7.28 -10.67
C LEU A 456 -4.65 -8.11 -9.67
N VAL A 457 -4.98 -8.07 -8.38
CA VAL A 457 -4.23 -8.78 -7.32
C VAL A 457 -5.17 -9.59 -6.45
N ASP A 458 -4.86 -10.87 -6.24
CA ASP A 458 -5.65 -11.82 -5.43
C ASP A 458 -7.07 -12.04 -5.99
N TRP A 459 -7.17 -12.29 -7.31
CA TRP A 459 -8.44 -12.54 -8.00
C TRP A 459 -8.63 -14.03 -8.29
N HIS A 460 -9.88 -14.47 -8.32
CA HIS A 460 -10.27 -15.74 -8.91
C HIS A 460 -10.39 -15.62 -10.44
N ILE A 461 -10.02 -16.67 -11.18
CA ILE A 461 -9.99 -16.66 -12.65
C ILE A 461 -11.34 -16.27 -13.26
N SER A 462 -12.45 -16.73 -12.68
CA SER A 462 -13.78 -16.42 -13.20
C SER A 462 -14.12 -14.92 -13.08
N GLN A 463 -13.73 -14.28 -11.97
CA GLN A 463 -13.87 -12.85 -11.77
C GLN A 463 -13.05 -12.06 -12.81
N VAL A 464 -11.81 -12.52 -13.09
CA VAL A 464 -10.95 -11.91 -14.11
C VAL A 464 -11.58 -12.02 -15.50
N ILE A 465 -12.09 -13.20 -15.89
CA ILE A 465 -12.75 -13.40 -17.19
C ILE A 465 -13.92 -12.43 -17.36
N SER A 466 -14.79 -12.28 -16.35
CA SER A 466 -15.93 -11.36 -16.47
C SER A 466 -15.52 -9.90 -16.55
N LEU A 467 -14.54 -9.46 -15.73
CA LEU A 467 -14.09 -8.07 -15.78
C LEU A 467 -13.42 -7.75 -17.13
N LEU A 468 -12.48 -8.60 -17.58
CA LEU A 468 -11.77 -8.40 -18.84
C LEU A 468 -12.72 -8.57 -20.04
N GLY A 469 -13.73 -9.43 -19.94
CA GLY A 469 -14.81 -9.55 -20.92
C GLY A 469 -15.65 -8.28 -21.08
N CYS A 470 -15.61 -7.35 -20.13
CA CYS A 470 -16.35 -6.09 -20.20
C CYS A 470 -15.52 -4.92 -20.75
N ILE A 471 -14.20 -5.07 -20.89
CA ILE A 471 -13.27 -3.97 -21.20
C ILE A 471 -12.54 -4.27 -22.50
N ARG A 472 -12.49 -3.28 -23.39
CA ARG A 472 -11.64 -3.31 -24.57
C ARG A 472 -10.32 -2.59 -24.29
N PHE A 473 -9.23 -3.35 -24.37
CA PHE A 473 -7.87 -2.91 -24.09
C PHE A 473 -7.23 -2.30 -25.35
N PRO A 474 -6.74 -1.05 -25.29
CA PRO A 474 -6.02 -0.44 -26.40
C PRO A 474 -4.64 -1.08 -26.57
N ALA A 475 -4.06 -0.97 -27.77
CA ALA A 475 -2.77 -1.58 -28.12
C ALA A 475 -1.59 -1.30 -27.17
N SER A 476 -1.65 -0.21 -26.40
CA SER A 476 -0.62 0.25 -25.46
C SER A 476 -0.85 -0.18 -24.01
N ALA A 477 -1.85 -1.01 -23.71
CA ALA A 477 -2.19 -1.38 -22.34
C ALA A 477 -1.43 -2.62 -21.85
N SER A 478 -0.80 -2.52 -20.68
CA SER A 478 -0.29 -3.66 -19.91
C SER A 478 -1.37 -4.24 -19.00
N ILE A 479 -1.35 -5.56 -18.83
CA ILE A 479 -2.26 -6.28 -17.95
C ILE A 479 -1.41 -7.14 -17.01
N ILE A 480 -1.50 -6.90 -15.72
CA ILE A 480 -0.79 -7.66 -14.69
C ILE A 480 -1.84 -8.28 -13.78
N VAL A 481 -1.84 -9.60 -13.66
CA VAL A 481 -2.71 -10.36 -12.77
C VAL A 481 -1.80 -11.10 -11.81
N ALA A 482 -1.82 -10.74 -10.52
CA ALA A 482 -0.97 -11.35 -9.49
C ALA A 482 -1.82 -12.07 -8.44
N GLY A 483 -1.29 -13.14 -7.85
CA GLY A 483 -2.02 -13.96 -6.88
C GLY A 483 -3.29 -14.59 -7.45
N LEU A 484 -3.28 -15.00 -8.73
CA LEU A 484 -4.46 -15.54 -9.39
C LEU A 484 -4.84 -16.92 -8.83
N GLN A 485 -6.08 -17.06 -8.41
CA GLN A 485 -6.67 -18.32 -7.96
C GLN A 485 -7.38 -19.01 -9.14
N LEU A 486 -6.89 -20.20 -9.50
CA LEU A 486 -7.45 -21.02 -10.59
C LEU A 486 -8.58 -21.93 -10.07
N SER A 487 -9.66 -22.06 -10.84
CA SER A 487 -10.71 -23.07 -10.60
C SER A 487 -10.33 -24.40 -11.23
N GLN A 488 -11.04 -25.49 -10.89
CA GLN A 488 -10.76 -26.81 -11.47
C GLN A 488 -11.14 -26.92 -12.95
N GLN A 489 -11.99 -26.03 -13.45
CA GLN A 489 -12.60 -26.17 -14.78
C GLN A 489 -12.17 -25.06 -15.74
N VAL A 490 -11.51 -24.00 -15.25
CA VAL A 490 -11.26 -22.78 -16.01
C VAL A 490 -9.80 -22.39 -15.93
N GLY A 491 -9.08 -22.57 -17.03
CA GLY A 491 -7.72 -22.07 -17.20
C GLY A 491 -7.65 -20.62 -17.68
N VAL A 492 -6.44 -20.04 -17.65
CA VAL A 492 -6.19 -18.63 -18.03
C VAL A 492 -6.55 -18.34 -19.48
N TYR A 493 -6.39 -19.33 -20.37
CA TYR A 493 -6.70 -19.19 -21.79
C TYR A 493 -8.16 -18.83 -22.06
N HIS A 494 -9.09 -19.15 -21.15
CA HIS A 494 -10.51 -18.76 -21.28
C HIS A 494 -10.71 -17.25 -21.32
N ILE A 495 -9.80 -16.46 -20.70
CA ILE A 495 -9.82 -14.99 -20.77
C ILE A 495 -9.81 -14.52 -22.23
N PHE A 496 -9.06 -15.21 -23.09
CA PHE A 496 -8.84 -14.81 -24.49
C PHE A 496 -9.77 -15.54 -25.45
N ALA A 497 -10.12 -16.79 -25.15
CA ALA A 497 -10.93 -17.62 -26.04
C ALA A 497 -12.33 -17.03 -26.28
N GLU A 498 -12.95 -16.46 -25.25
CA GLU A 498 -14.32 -15.95 -25.35
C GLU A 498 -14.39 -14.61 -26.10
N ASN A 499 -13.41 -13.72 -25.89
CA ASN A 499 -13.45 -12.35 -26.38
C ASN A 499 -12.11 -11.86 -26.94
N PRO A 500 -11.53 -12.52 -27.96
CA PRO A 500 -10.19 -12.18 -28.46
C PRO A 500 -10.10 -10.75 -28.99
N HIS A 501 -11.19 -10.25 -29.57
CA HIS A 501 -11.31 -8.90 -30.13
C HIS A 501 -11.33 -7.77 -29.08
N HIS A 502 -11.36 -8.09 -27.79
CA HIS A 502 -11.22 -7.10 -26.72
C HIS A 502 -9.78 -6.69 -26.46
N PHE A 503 -8.80 -7.45 -26.96
CA PHE A 503 -7.40 -7.27 -26.60
C PHE A 503 -6.58 -6.78 -27.79
N GLU A 504 -6.69 -5.48 -28.13
CA GLU A 504 -5.86 -4.88 -29.18
C GLU A 504 -4.37 -4.82 -28.78
N ASN A 505 -4.09 -4.86 -27.47
CA ASN A 505 -2.75 -4.97 -26.90
C ASN A 505 -2.06 -6.29 -27.18
N LEU A 506 -2.73 -7.28 -27.78
CA LEU A 506 -2.08 -8.51 -28.22
C LEU A 506 -1.40 -8.35 -29.57
N ASP A 507 -1.85 -7.41 -30.40
CA ASP A 507 -1.21 -7.05 -31.66
C ASP A 507 -0.07 -6.01 -31.46
N GLY A 508 -0.06 -5.35 -30.29
CA GLY A 508 0.91 -4.31 -29.92
C GLY A 508 1.74 -4.69 -28.68
N PRO A 509 2.74 -3.88 -28.29
CA PRO A 509 3.48 -4.14 -27.06
C PRO A 509 2.97 -3.41 -25.84
N LEU A 510 2.58 -4.15 -24.79
CA LEU A 510 2.88 -3.84 -23.38
C LEU A 510 2.55 -5.05 -22.49
N GLU A 511 3.43 -5.36 -21.54
CA GLU A 511 3.50 -6.54 -20.66
C GLU A 511 2.14 -7.16 -20.24
N LEU A 512 1.98 -8.47 -20.47
CA LEU A 512 0.89 -9.30 -19.95
C LEU A 512 1.48 -10.31 -18.96
N THR A 513 1.25 -10.14 -17.68
CA THR A 513 1.80 -11.02 -16.64
C THR A 513 0.68 -11.67 -15.85
N PHE A 514 0.74 -12.99 -15.70
CA PHE A 514 -0.10 -13.79 -14.81
C PHE A 514 0.82 -14.42 -13.76
N ASP A 515 0.57 -14.16 -12.50
CA ASP A 515 1.29 -14.73 -11.38
C ASP A 515 0.27 -15.50 -10.52
N PHE A 516 0.56 -16.78 -10.34
CA PHE A 516 -0.23 -17.84 -9.72
C PHE A 516 0.32 -18.21 -8.34
N ASN A 517 0.59 -17.25 -7.44
CA ASN A 517 1.19 -17.43 -6.11
C ASN A 517 2.62 -17.99 -6.10
N THR A 518 2.84 -19.10 -6.79
CA THR A 518 4.07 -19.88 -6.87
C THR A 518 4.52 -20.07 -8.33
N ALA A 519 3.60 -20.19 -9.29
CA ALA A 519 3.94 -20.21 -10.71
C ALA A 519 3.62 -18.87 -11.39
N GLY A 520 4.07 -18.63 -12.63
CA GLY A 520 3.71 -17.44 -13.38
C GLY A 520 4.01 -17.54 -14.87
N MET A 521 3.41 -16.65 -15.63
CA MET A 521 3.60 -16.51 -17.07
C MET A 521 3.58 -15.03 -17.44
N SER A 522 4.67 -14.52 -17.99
CA SER A 522 4.83 -13.13 -18.42
C SER A 522 5.13 -13.08 -19.91
N PHE A 523 4.31 -12.33 -20.65
CA PHE A 523 4.49 -12.06 -22.06
C PHE A 523 4.97 -10.62 -22.22
N LYS A 524 6.12 -10.45 -22.87
CA LYS A 524 6.74 -9.16 -23.15
C LYS A 524 6.86 -8.99 -24.65
N SER A 525 6.14 -7.99 -25.15
CA SER A 525 6.25 -7.48 -26.51
C SER A 525 7.05 -6.15 -26.43
N PRO A 526 7.73 -5.66 -27.49
CA PRO A 526 7.80 -6.20 -28.87
C PRO A 526 8.84 -7.31 -29.03
N SER A 527 9.58 -7.65 -27.98
CA SER A 527 10.60 -8.70 -28.05
C SER A 527 10.02 -10.07 -28.41
N GLY A 528 8.71 -10.26 -28.26
CA GLY A 528 8.08 -11.56 -28.45
C GLY A 528 8.63 -12.57 -27.44
N SER A 529 8.93 -12.12 -26.22
CA SER A 529 9.54 -12.92 -25.17
C SER A 529 8.47 -13.39 -24.20
N VAL A 530 8.47 -14.68 -23.88
CA VAL A 530 7.60 -15.29 -22.87
C VAL A 530 8.46 -15.84 -21.77
N THR A 531 8.10 -15.53 -20.54
CA THR A 531 8.71 -16.08 -19.35
C THR A 531 7.69 -16.96 -18.65
N ILE A 532 7.97 -18.24 -18.51
CA ILE A 532 7.19 -19.18 -17.70
C ILE A 532 8.02 -19.45 -16.46
N THR A 533 7.47 -19.13 -15.29
CA THR A 533 8.04 -19.49 -14.00
C THR A 533 7.19 -20.61 -13.44
N THR A 534 7.83 -21.70 -13.06
CA THR A 534 7.21 -22.77 -12.30
C THR A 534 7.79 -22.76 -10.90
N ASP A 535 7.13 -23.34 -9.92
CA ASP A 535 7.70 -23.52 -8.59
C ASP A 535 7.50 -24.98 -8.20
N VAL A 536 8.51 -25.56 -7.56
CA VAL A 536 8.58 -26.96 -7.16
C VAL A 536 7.41 -27.33 -6.24
N ASP A 537 6.96 -26.39 -5.42
CA ASP A 537 5.83 -26.60 -4.49
C ASP A 537 4.46 -26.35 -5.15
N SER A 538 4.44 -25.88 -6.40
CA SER A 538 3.23 -25.52 -7.11
C SER A 538 2.53 -26.73 -7.74
N ARG A 539 1.23 -26.87 -7.47
CA ARG A 539 0.37 -27.99 -7.87
C ARG A 539 0.33 -28.19 -9.40
N PRO A 540 -0.04 -29.40 -9.90
CA PRO A 540 -0.21 -29.74 -11.33
C PRO A 540 -1.13 -28.85 -12.19
N ARG A 541 -1.83 -27.85 -11.62
CA ARG A 541 -2.83 -27.05 -12.35
C ARG A 541 -2.25 -25.88 -13.15
N ALA A 542 -1.13 -25.31 -12.72
CA ALA A 542 -0.45 -24.28 -13.51
C ALA A 542 0.00 -24.84 -14.87
N ILE A 543 0.30 -26.14 -14.90
CA ILE A 543 0.76 -26.87 -16.08
C ILE A 543 -0.31 -26.98 -17.15
N GLU A 544 -1.55 -27.34 -16.79
CA GLU A 544 -2.68 -27.41 -17.73
C GLU A 544 -2.85 -26.07 -18.47
N THR A 545 -2.52 -24.95 -17.83
CA THR A 545 -2.58 -23.63 -18.47
C THR A 545 -1.57 -23.49 -19.62
N TYR A 546 -0.39 -24.12 -19.51
CA TYR A 546 0.66 -24.04 -20.53
C TYR A 546 0.35 -24.90 -21.75
N GLU A 547 -0.32 -26.05 -21.59
CA GLU A 547 -0.69 -26.92 -22.71
C GLU A 547 -1.58 -26.20 -23.74
N HIS A 548 -2.36 -25.22 -23.26
CA HIS A 548 -3.26 -24.41 -24.06
C HIS A 548 -2.62 -23.13 -24.62
N ILE A 549 -1.29 -23.02 -24.62
CA ILE A 549 -0.61 -21.83 -25.13
C ILE A 549 -0.99 -21.52 -26.59
N SER A 550 -1.32 -22.53 -27.41
CA SER A 550 -1.79 -22.33 -28.79
C SER A 550 -3.04 -21.46 -28.95
N ILE A 551 -3.83 -21.29 -27.88
CA ILE A 551 -5.06 -20.50 -27.89
C ILE A 551 -4.76 -18.99 -27.86
N PHE A 552 -3.60 -18.58 -27.34
CA PHE A 552 -3.26 -17.16 -27.31
C PHE A 552 -2.97 -16.66 -28.73
N PRO A 553 -3.63 -15.56 -29.17
CA PRO A 553 -3.63 -15.14 -30.58
C PRO A 553 -2.24 -14.70 -31.09
N PHE A 554 -1.31 -14.40 -30.19
CA PHE A 554 0.03 -13.92 -30.51
C PHE A 554 1.10 -15.01 -30.43
N CYS A 555 0.75 -16.28 -30.16
CA CYS A 555 1.77 -17.33 -29.95
C CYS A 555 2.67 -17.57 -31.15
N ALA A 556 2.12 -17.44 -32.36
CA ALA A 556 2.90 -17.54 -33.59
C ALA A 556 3.97 -16.45 -33.74
N SER A 557 3.92 -15.37 -32.94
CA SER A 557 4.87 -14.25 -32.99
C SER A 557 5.97 -14.31 -31.92
N ILE A 558 5.87 -15.26 -30.97
CA ILE A 558 6.84 -15.42 -29.89
C ILE A 558 8.19 -15.84 -30.49
N GLN A 559 9.24 -15.10 -30.14
CA GLN A 559 10.62 -15.30 -30.58
C GLN A 559 11.52 -15.80 -29.46
N GLU A 560 11.18 -15.55 -28.20
CA GLU A 560 11.97 -15.99 -27.06
C GLU A 560 11.06 -16.66 -26.03
N LEU A 561 11.50 -17.81 -25.51
CA LEU A 561 10.86 -18.50 -24.38
C LEU A 561 11.90 -18.67 -23.29
N VAL A 562 11.57 -18.20 -22.09
CA VAL A 562 12.39 -18.29 -20.88
C VAL A 562 11.62 -19.14 -19.88
N LEU A 563 12.18 -20.27 -19.50
CA LEU A 563 11.63 -21.17 -18.49
C LEU A 563 12.44 -20.95 -17.21
N PHE A 564 11.79 -20.62 -16.10
CA PHE A 564 12.40 -20.51 -14.78
C PHE A 564 11.87 -21.60 -13.86
N ASP A 565 12.77 -22.19 -13.05
CA ASP A 565 12.40 -23.10 -11.95
C ASP A 565 11.54 -24.31 -12.41
N CYS A 566 12.00 -25.01 -13.46
CA CYS A 566 11.28 -26.15 -14.06
C CYS A 566 11.08 -27.28 -13.02
N PRO A 567 9.86 -27.80 -12.83
CA PRO A 567 9.57 -28.82 -11.83
C PRO A 567 10.28 -30.15 -12.14
N ALA A 568 10.56 -30.92 -11.10
CA ALA A 568 11.16 -32.26 -11.17
C ALA A 568 10.14 -33.37 -11.58
N GLU A 569 10.66 -34.59 -11.76
CA GLU A 569 10.18 -35.80 -12.46
C GLU A 569 8.71 -36.23 -12.29
N ASP A 570 7.94 -35.57 -11.43
CA ASP A 570 6.58 -35.96 -11.10
C ASP A 570 5.51 -35.29 -11.99
N LEU A 571 5.88 -34.32 -12.83
CA LEU A 571 4.93 -33.56 -13.64
C LEU A 571 5.02 -33.93 -15.12
N ASP A 572 4.06 -34.73 -15.60
CA ASP A 572 3.89 -35.16 -17.01
C ASP A 572 3.49 -33.97 -17.92
N ILE A 573 4.35 -32.95 -18.01
CA ILE A 573 4.14 -31.80 -18.88
C ILE A 573 4.43 -32.23 -20.31
N SER A 574 3.42 -32.21 -21.16
CA SER A 574 3.66 -32.31 -22.60
C SER A 574 4.20 -30.99 -23.12
N TRP A 575 5.52 -30.90 -23.32
CA TRP A 575 6.16 -29.73 -23.94
C TRP A 575 5.92 -29.63 -25.45
N TRP A 576 5.50 -30.73 -26.09
CA TRP A 576 5.31 -30.78 -27.54
C TRP A 576 4.20 -29.84 -28.06
N PRO A 577 2.98 -29.79 -27.46
CA PRO A 577 1.95 -28.82 -27.82
C PRO A 577 2.45 -27.36 -27.70
N ILE A 578 3.24 -27.08 -26.67
CA ILE A 578 3.81 -25.76 -26.42
C ILE A 578 4.74 -25.38 -27.56
N PHE A 579 5.74 -26.20 -27.88
CA PHE A 579 6.67 -25.88 -28.97
C PHE A 579 5.98 -25.84 -30.34
N THR A 580 4.98 -26.69 -30.57
CA THR A 580 4.22 -26.70 -31.84
C THR A 580 3.43 -25.40 -32.03
N ALA A 581 3.01 -24.77 -30.93
CA ALA A 581 2.34 -23.48 -30.95
C ALA A 581 3.27 -22.28 -31.20
N LEU A 582 4.60 -22.47 -31.16
CA LEU A 582 5.63 -21.42 -31.22
C LEU A 582 6.53 -21.54 -32.45
N PRO A 583 5.99 -21.50 -33.68
CA PRO A 583 6.76 -21.71 -34.91
C PRO A 583 7.86 -20.66 -35.14
N SER A 584 7.72 -19.46 -34.57
CA SER A 584 8.68 -18.35 -34.69
C SER A 584 9.72 -18.30 -33.57
N LEU A 585 9.74 -19.28 -32.66
CA LEU A 585 10.65 -19.30 -31.53
C LEU A 585 12.09 -19.35 -32.02
N GLN A 586 12.90 -18.33 -31.70
CA GLN A 586 14.30 -18.17 -32.08
C GLN A 586 15.26 -18.46 -30.93
N ALA A 587 14.84 -18.17 -29.69
CA ALA A 587 15.64 -18.36 -28.49
C ALA A 587 14.86 -19.13 -27.43
N LEU A 588 15.46 -20.16 -26.85
CA LEU A 588 14.95 -20.89 -25.70
C LEU A 588 15.97 -20.77 -24.57
N ARG A 589 15.55 -20.22 -23.43
CA ARG A 589 16.35 -20.13 -22.22
C ARG A 589 15.69 -20.96 -21.14
N VAL A 590 16.47 -21.82 -20.53
CA VAL A 590 16.08 -22.62 -19.38
C VAL A 590 16.96 -22.20 -18.22
N LEU A 591 16.33 -21.58 -17.24
CA LEU A 591 16.97 -20.99 -16.08
C LEU A 591 16.48 -21.72 -14.83
N ASP A 592 17.16 -22.81 -14.49
CA ASP A 592 16.81 -23.66 -13.36
C ASP A 592 17.90 -23.65 -12.28
N PRO A 593 17.76 -22.83 -11.22
CA PRO A 593 18.73 -22.74 -10.13
C PRO A 593 18.76 -24.01 -9.26
N HIS A 594 17.65 -24.74 -9.16
CA HIS A 594 17.55 -26.01 -8.42
C HIS A 594 17.99 -27.20 -9.24
N GLY A 595 17.95 -27.01 -10.56
CA GLY A 595 18.32 -27.88 -11.66
C GLY A 595 17.69 -29.27 -11.63
N SER A 596 16.46 -29.29 -11.21
CA SER A 596 15.51 -30.33 -11.57
C SER A 596 15.30 -30.47 -13.09
N PHE A 597 15.99 -29.70 -13.93
CA PHE A 597 15.86 -29.74 -15.38
C PHE A 597 16.02 -31.14 -15.98
N GLU A 598 15.00 -31.53 -16.74
CA GLU A 598 14.91 -32.84 -17.37
C GLU A 598 15.08 -32.82 -18.88
N ALA A 599 15.59 -33.92 -19.40
CA ALA A 599 15.78 -34.17 -20.83
C ALA A 599 14.49 -34.04 -21.67
N TRP A 600 13.31 -34.04 -21.05
CA TRP A 600 12.02 -34.03 -21.73
C TRP A 600 11.79 -32.81 -22.60
N ILE A 601 12.32 -31.64 -22.23
CA ILE A 601 12.26 -30.44 -23.09
C ILE A 601 13.04 -30.66 -24.39
N LEU A 602 14.21 -31.30 -24.31
CA LEU A 602 15.00 -31.66 -25.50
C LEU A 602 14.32 -32.77 -26.30
N HIS A 603 13.72 -33.74 -25.63
CA HIS A 603 12.93 -34.79 -26.28
C HIS A 603 11.74 -34.20 -27.03
N ALA A 604 11.03 -33.23 -26.47
CA ALA A 604 9.92 -32.56 -27.14
C ALA A 604 10.35 -31.74 -28.36
N LEU A 605 11.60 -31.27 -28.40
CA LEU A 605 12.20 -30.62 -29.58
C LEU A 605 12.64 -31.63 -30.66
N MET A 606 12.89 -32.89 -30.29
CA MET A 606 13.31 -33.97 -31.19
C MET A 606 12.15 -34.81 -31.74
N TYR A 607 11.19 -35.17 -30.89
CA TYR A 607 10.22 -36.20 -31.18
C TYR A 607 8.82 -35.61 -31.34
N SER A 608 8.19 -35.95 -32.46
CA SER A 608 6.73 -35.82 -32.60
C SER A 608 6.07 -36.90 -31.72
N PRO A 609 4.90 -36.65 -31.10
CA PRO A 609 4.23 -37.60 -30.23
C PRO A 609 4.07 -38.95 -30.95
N PRO A 610 4.23 -40.08 -30.24
CA PRO A 610 4.42 -41.42 -30.81
C PRO A 610 3.20 -42.04 -31.52
N THR A 611 2.23 -41.24 -31.93
CA THR A 611 0.92 -41.70 -32.42
C THR A 611 0.93 -42.09 -33.91
N THR A 612 1.69 -43.12 -34.29
CA THR A 612 1.39 -44.10 -35.37
C THR A 612 2.26 -44.20 -36.64
N ALA A 613 3.36 -43.46 -36.82
CA ALA A 613 4.32 -43.79 -37.89
C ALA A 613 5.76 -43.48 -37.48
N ARG A 614 6.68 -44.43 -37.76
CA ARG A 614 8.13 -44.35 -37.47
C ARG A 614 8.88 -43.29 -38.29
N ASP A 615 8.17 -42.50 -39.08
CA ASP A 615 8.77 -41.44 -39.88
C ASP A 615 8.94 -40.21 -38.98
N ALA A 616 10.19 -39.84 -38.74
CA ALA A 616 10.52 -38.62 -38.01
C ALA A 616 9.88 -37.42 -38.74
N GLY A 617 8.90 -36.79 -38.09
CA GLY A 617 8.30 -35.54 -38.57
C GLY A 617 9.34 -34.42 -38.65
N PRO A 618 9.01 -33.28 -39.27
CA PRO A 618 9.87 -32.10 -39.24
C PRO A 618 10.11 -31.65 -37.78
N PRO A 619 11.29 -31.08 -37.47
CA PRO A 619 11.60 -30.61 -36.13
C PRO A 619 10.63 -29.52 -35.68
N VAL A 620 10.24 -29.55 -34.42
CA VAL A 620 9.40 -28.50 -33.81
C VAL A 620 10.25 -27.23 -33.63
N CYS A 621 9.62 -26.05 -33.70
CA CYS A 621 10.30 -24.75 -33.68
C CYS A 621 11.46 -24.68 -34.69
N PRO A 622 11.22 -24.77 -36.01
CA PRO A 622 12.29 -24.77 -37.01
C PRO A 622 13.12 -23.47 -37.00
N ALA A 623 12.57 -22.38 -36.46
CA ALA A 623 13.25 -21.11 -36.29
C ALA A 623 14.20 -21.05 -35.07
N LEU A 624 14.24 -22.07 -34.21
CA LEU A 624 15.01 -22.04 -32.96
C LEU A 624 16.52 -22.13 -33.25
N ARG A 625 17.23 -21.05 -32.92
CA ARG A 625 18.67 -20.85 -33.20
C ARG A 625 19.51 -20.75 -31.94
N GLU A 626 18.97 -20.15 -30.90
CA GLU A 626 19.66 -19.97 -29.62
C GLU A 626 19.04 -20.88 -28.56
N PHE A 627 19.89 -21.63 -27.86
CA PHE A 627 19.48 -22.44 -26.72
C PHE A 627 20.40 -22.12 -25.55
N CYS A 628 19.83 -21.81 -24.39
CA CYS A 628 20.54 -21.45 -23.18
C CYS A 628 20.03 -22.30 -22.02
N VAL A 629 20.92 -22.86 -21.22
CA VAL A 629 20.57 -23.68 -20.06
C VAL A 629 21.45 -23.33 -18.86
N SER A 630 20.87 -23.19 -17.68
CA SER A 630 21.57 -22.87 -16.43
C SER A 630 21.63 -24.05 -15.46
N ARG A 631 21.90 -25.27 -15.93
CA ARG A 631 22.32 -26.33 -15.02
C ARG A 631 23.15 -27.34 -15.78
N ASP A 632 24.36 -27.55 -15.30
CA ASP A 632 24.94 -28.88 -15.26
C ASP A 632 26.00 -28.88 -14.14
N THR A 633 25.64 -29.39 -12.96
CA THR A 633 26.57 -29.47 -11.82
C THR A 633 27.61 -30.56 -12.00
N GLU A 634 27.33 -31.58 -12.81
CA GLU A 634 28.20 -32.75 -12.93
C GLU A 634 28.81 -32.91 -14.33
N LEU A 635 28.18 -32.39 -15.39
CA LEU A 635 28.62 -32.47 -16.78
C LEU A 635 29.12 -33.89 -17.11
N LEU A 636 28.39 -34.93 -16.71
CA LEU A 636 28.86 -36.31 -16.85
C LEU A 636 28.80 -36.75 -18.32
N TYR A 637 29.91 -36.57 -19.03
CA TYR A 637 30.07 -36.84 -20.47
C TYR A 637 29.90 -38.31 -20.86
N ASP A 638 30.07 -39.22 -19.91
CA ASP A 638 29.99 -40.66 -20.08
C ASP A 638 28.62 -41.24 -19.71
N ASN A 639 27.75 -40.44 -19.09
CA ASN A 639 26.41 -40.88 -18.73
C ASN A 639 25.44 -40.63 -19.90
N PRO A 640 24.85 -41.69 -20.52
CA PRO A 640 23.83 -41.54 -21.55
C PRO A 640 22.53 -40.90 -21.03
N GLU A 641 22.34 -40.86 -19.71
CA GLU A 641 21.23 -40.16 -19.05
C GLU A 641 21.57 -38.68 -18.75
N SER A 642 22.79 -38.23 -19.10
CA SER A 642 23.16 -36.83 -18.92
C SER A 642 22.40 -35.91 -19.87
N PHE A 643 22.07 -34.73 -19.37
CA PHE A 643 21.48 -33.65 -20.16
C PHE A 643 22.33 -33.31 -21.41
N LEU A 644 23.66 -33.34 -21.28
CA LEU A 644 24.56 -33.02 -22.38
C LEU A 644 24.48 -34.03 -23.52
N PHE A 645 24.36 -35.32 -23.20
CA PHE A 645 24.17 -36.37 -24.20
C PHE A 645 22.86 -36.14 -24.97
N GLU A 646 21.78 -35.81 -24.26
CA GLU A 646 20.48 -35.49 -24.86
C GLU A 646 20.52 -34.21 -25.70
N LEU A 647 21.29 -33.22 -25.27
CA LEU A 647 21.51 -31.99 -26.04
C LEU A 647 22.28 -32.29 -27.34
N MET A 648 23.26 -33.19 -27.30
CA MET A 648 23.96 -33.65 -28.50
C MET A 648 23.01 -34.35 -29.47
N LEU A 649 22.17 -35.27 -28.98
CA LEU A 649 21.18 -35.96 -29.81
C LEU A 649 20.22 -34.96 -30.46
N CYS A 650 19.76 -33.97 -29.69
CA CYS A 650 18.89 -32.91 -30.19
C CYS A 650 19.58 -32.04 -31.25
N ALA A 651 20.82 -31.64 -31.02
CA ALA A 651 21.61 -30.87 -31.98
C ALA A 651 21.86 -31.63 -33.29
N GLU A 652 22.24 -32.92 -33.21
CA GLU A 652 22.45 -33.78 -34.37
C GLU A 652 21.15 -33.96 -35.17
N TYR A 653 20.04 -34.26 -34.46
CA TYR A 653 18.73 -34.42 -35.08
C TYR A 653 18.33 -33.16 -35.84
N ARG A 654 18.42 -31.98 -35.21
CA ARG A 654 18.08 -30.70 -35.83
C ARG A 654 18.99 -30.35 -37.01
N TYR A 655 20.28 -30.64 -36.91
CA TYR A 655 21.25 -30.45 -38.01
C TYR A 655 20.87 -31.28 -39.24
N LYS A 656 20.54 -32.57 -39.05
CA LYS A 656 20.11 -33.46 -40.15
C LYS A 656 18.83 -32.99 -40.86
N HIS A 657 17.97 -32.27 -40.15
CA HIS A 657 16.73 -31.70 -40.70
C HIS A 657 16.88 -30.25 -41.18
N GLY A 658 18.10 -29.72 -41.26
CA GLY A 658 18.38 -28.38 -41.78
C GLY A 658 17.94 -27.23 -40.87
N CYS A 659 17.73 -27.47 -39.58
CA CYS A 659 17.34 -26.47 -38.58
C CYS A 659 18.33 -26.41 -37.40
N PRO A 660 19.66 -26.30 -37.65
CA PRO A 660 20.67 -26.43 -36.59
C PRO A 660 20.58 -25.30 -35.56
N PHE A 661 21.06 -25.57 -34.34
CA PHE A 661 21.33 -24.51 -33.39
C PHE A 661 22.55 -23.68 -33.85
N HIS A 662 22.46 -22.37 -33.74
CA HIS A 662 23.56 -21.46 -34.00
C HIS A 662 24.36 -21.19 -32.73
N VAL A 663 23.67 -20.97 -31.61
CA VAL A 663 24.30 -20.64 -30.33
C VAL A 663 23.75 -21.55 -29.25
N VAL A 664 24.63 -22.28 -28.58
CA VAL A 664 24.31 -23.03 -27.37
C VAL A 664 25.11 -22.43 -26.21
N ARG A 665 24.40 -21.91 -25.21
CA ARG A 665 24.98 -21.34 -23.99
C ARG A 665 24.72 -22.30 -22.83
N VAL A 666 25.79 -22.73 -22.17
CA VAL A 666 25.70 -23.51 -20.94
C VAL A 666 26.24 -22.65 -19.82
N MET A 667 25.37 -22.29 -18.88
CA MET A 667 25.70 -21.47 -17.71
C MET A 667 25.90 -22.38 -16.50
N PRO A 668 26.99 -22.20 -15.72
CA PRO A 668 27.16 -22.87 -14.44
C PRO A 668 26.12 -22.34 -13.43
N ASN A 669 25.73 -23.18 -12.47
CA ASN A 669 24.90 -22.73 -11.36
C ASN A 669 25.67 -21.68 -10.53
N ALA A 670 25.02 -20.57 -10.19
CA ALA A 670 25.69 -19.35 -9.73
C ALA A 670 26.38 -19.45 -8.36
N GLU A 671 26.13 -20.52 -7.60
CA GLU A 671 26.63 -20.66 -6.22
C GLU A 671 27.95 -21.44 -6.10
N ASP A 672 28.29 -22.31 -7.05
CA ASP A 672 29.53 -23.09 -7.03
C ASP A 672 30.30 -22.94 -8.35
N ALA A 673 31.49 -22.33 -8.29
CA ALA A 673 32.41 -22.40 -9.42
C ALA A 673 32.65 -23.88 -9.72
N LEU A 674 32.29 -24.33 -10.94
CA LEU A 674 32.49 -25.70 -11.41
C LEU A 674 33.90 -26.17 -11.00
N ALA A 675 33.98 -26.96 -9.94
CA ALA A 675 35.20 -27.62 -9.53
C ALA A 675 35.41 -28.81 -10.48
N THR A 676 35.66 -28.51 -11.76
CA THR A 676 35.99 -29.54 -12.74
C THR A 676 37.30 -30.16 -12.29
N ALA A 677 37.27 -31.43 -11.91
CA ALA A 677 38.49 -32.17 -11.63
C ALA A 677 39.36 -32.13 -12.91
N ALA A 678 40.67 -31.94 -12.76
CA ALA A 678 41.57 -31.80 -13.92
C ALA A 678 41.52 -33.01 -14.87
N GLU A 679 41.06 -34.16 -14.36
CA GLU A 679 40.84 -35.41 -15.08
C GLU A 679 39.63 -35.39 -16.04
N ASP A 680 38.64 -34.53 -15.83
CA ASP A 680 37.42 -34.45 -16.66
C ASP A 680 37.55 -33.44 -17.83
N LEU A 681 38.58 -32.57 -17.79
CA LEU A 681 38.84 -31.57 -18.83
C LEU A 681 38.96 -32.16 -20.25
N PRO A 682 39.67 -33.28 -20.48
CA PRO A 682 39.77 -33.87 -21.82
C PRO A 682 38.42 -34.38 -22.35
N ALA A 683 37.60 -35.02 -21.50
CA ALA A 683 36.27 -35.50 -21.87
C ALA A 683 35.33 -34.34 -22.21
N ARG A 684 35.43 -33.25 -21.44
CA ARG A 684 34.74 -31.99 -21.71
C ARG A 684 35.10 -31.38 -23.04
N GLU A 685 36.39 -31.23 -23.31
CA GLU A 685 36.86 -30.66 -24.56
C GLU A 685 36.44 -31.51 -25.77
N ALA A 686 36.55 -32.84 -25.67
CA ALA A 686 36.11 -33.76 -26.72
C ALA A 686 34.60 -33.64 -27.01
N THR A 687 33.78 -33.48 -25.98
CA THR A 687 32.32 -33.35 -26.15
C THR A 687 31.94 -32.00 -26.74
N LEU A 688 32.58 -30.91 -26.30
CA LEU A 688 32.38 -29.59 -26.90
C LEU A 688 32.83 -29.55 -28.36
N GLN A 689 33.93 -30.23 -28.70
CA GLN A 689 34.36 -30.40 -30.09
C GLN A 689 33.34 -31.20 -30.90
N THR A 690 32.72 -32.22 -30.31
CA THR A 690 31.65 -33.00 -30.95
C THR A 690 30.40 -32.14 -31.19
N LEU A 691 29.99 -31.35 -30.19
CA LEU A 691 28.88 -30.39 -30.33
C LEU A 691 29.14 -29.36 -31.44
N ARG A 692 30.39 -28.89 -31.60
CA ARG A 692 30.77 -27.98 -32.70
C ARG A 692 30.64 -28.59 -34.10
N ALA A 693 30.48 -29.91 -34.23
CA ALA A 693 30.15 -30.53 -35.52
C ALA A 693 28.70 -30.24 -35.94
N TYR A 694 27.82 -29.93 -34.97
CA TYR A 694 26.38 -29.73 -35.19
C TYR A 694 25.92 -28.30 -34.88
N ILE A 695 26.69 -27.55 -34.09
CA ILE A 695 26.36 -26.22 -33.58
C ILE A 695 27.47 -25.23 -33.99
N GLU A 696 27.09 -24.05 -34.50
CA GLU A 696 28.08 -23.07 -34.94
C GLU A 696 28.92 -22.50 -33.78
N THR A 697 28.28 -22.11 -32.69
CA THR A 697 28.93 -21.51 -31.51
C THR A 697 28.45 -22.18 -30.23
N VAL A 698 29.38 -22.68 -29.43
CA VAL A 698 29.13 -23.18 -28.07
C VAL A 698 29.83 -22.25 -27.09
N GLU A 699 29.06 -21.55 -26.28
CA GLU A 699 29.54 -20.60 -25.27
C GLU A 699 29.39 -21.22 -23.88
N LEU A 700 30.52 -21.37 -23.18
CA LEU A 700 30.54 -21.68 -21.76
C LEU A 700 30.65 -20.35 -21.01
N LEU A 701 29.55 -19.91 -20.41
CA LEU A 701 29.53 -18.66 -19.65
C LEU A 701 30.06 -18.91 -18.23
N GLN A 702 31.36 -19.13 -18.09
CA GLN A 702 32.03 -19.09 -16.79
C GLN A 702 32.39 -17.63 -16.45
N GLY A 703 32.20 -17.25 -15.18
CA GLY A 703 32.83 -16.06 -14.61
C GLY A 703 34.34 -16.18 -14.62
#